data_AF-A0A354GEE5-F1
#
_entry.id   AF-A0A354GEE5-F1
#
_cell.length_a   1.000
_cell.length_b   1.000
_cell.length_c   1.000
_cell.angle_alpha   90.00
_cell.angle_beta   90.00
_cell.angle_gamma   90.00
#
_symmetry.space_group_name_H-M   'P 1'
#
loop_
_entity.id
_entity.type
_entity.pdbx_description
1 polymer ?
#
loop_
_entity_poly.entity_id
_entity_poly.type
_entity_poly.pdbx_seq_one_letter_code
_entity_poly.pdbx_strand_id
1 'polypeptide(L)'
;MPIDQRNSAYIPLTGNLLSNRIIWLSLGVVLAILSYFRFNFKRFSATASSSKKTIAQKKSVMEVFVKKNPLLPKLSFTTSDYLKKLWFLSRLELNNIVRPTSFKIILGIVLLMIILQNLFWNASYDIGPTVPLTYTMTSFRLAFGFFILIIIMIWAGEIFFKDKVVKIHPIMDTLPTPIWVTQLSRFIAMIGMSFLLALSFTVIGMVIQILQGNLALIELDLYIYDNLGYNWGWLSYVLWIALVFFLSGVTGNRFLTHVLSIGLFFFMILSFELGLAEQSIFAYAGTPGLEDYSEISGYGIWYTSAIWYFLMWFALAIVFVLLGIYFWQRGTDRQWKQKLTFRDKQLSLGGKLTSLLALIVFFMVQSFIIKQVDVSDSFQLHSEKEEEQAAYEKQYGYLKYKAQPKYEHIDLVFDFYPKQRKAIYSAQISLINNSKKPVDTLFCNYKSSVSIGQLQVNGKNVKVLFVDEKQDIIAYQLPKKMAPEARILVDLKATKAYKGFTQSGEEPQADIMYNGSFGNIHEFLPVLGYDPKKELKENRSRLDQNLPLLKSRMAKTTDINQRNQNIYASDGNFVTGKITISTSANQVPIAPGKMIREWKENNRTYRTYSIAKHAPFNWCLGSGNYKEYSSKNQETKKPR
;
A
#
# COMPACT_ATOMS: atom_id res chain seq x y z
N MET A 1 0.24 9.73 32.70
CA MET A 1 1.62 9.48 33.19
C MET A 1 2.54 10.58 32.67
N PRO A 2 3.37 11.20 33.52
CA PRO A 2 4.44 12.12 33.11
C PRO A 2 5.46 11.45 32.18
N ILE A 3 6.21 12.24 31.41
CA ILE A 3 7.21 11.77 30.43
C ILE A 3 8.27 10.87 31.09
N ASP A 4 8.75 11.23 32.27
CA ASP A 4 9.75 10.46 33.00
C ASP A 4 9.25 9.06 33.37
N GLN A 5 7.98 8.93 33.77
CA GLN A 5 7.35 7.63 34.01
C GLN A 5 7.16 6.84 32.71
N ARG A 6 6.82 7.45 31.57
CA ARG A 6 6.68 6.70 30.31
C ARG A 6 8.00 6.12 29.81
N ASN A 7 9.12 6.81 30.07
CA ASN A 7 10.44 6.39 29.62
C ASN A 7 11.13 5.42 30.58
N SER A 8 10.73 5.37 31.87
CA SER A 8 11.38 4.55 32.90
C SER A 8 10.49 3.51 33.57
N ALA A 9 9.16 3.60 33.41
CA ALA A 9 8.25 2.62 33.98
C ALA A 9 8.27 1.34 33.14
N TYR A 10 8.79 0.27 33.71
CA TYR A 10 8.54 -1.08 33.22
C TYR A 10 7.06 -1.39 33.35
N ILE A 11 6.52 -2.10 32.37
CA ILE A 11 5.15 -2.62 32.46
C ILE A 11 5.12 -3.59 33.65
N PRO A 12 4.38 -3.31 34.73
CA PRO A 12 4.38 -4.15 35.91
C PRO A 12 3.87 -5.55 35.54
N LEU A 13 4.66 -6.58 35.83
CA LEU A 13 4.30 -7.99 35.63
C LEU A 13 3.25 -8.43 36.65
N THR A 14 2.04 -7.87 36.52
CA THR A 14 0.92 -8.09 37.45
C THR A 14 -0.36 -8.42 36.65
N GLY A 15 -1.33 -9.05 37.33
CA GLY A 15 -2.63 -9.38 36.76
C GLY A 15 -2.56 -10.27 35.51
N ASN A 16 -3.19 -9.82 34.43
CA ASN A 16 -3.32 -10.57 33.18
C ASN A 16 -1.97 -10.81 32.49
N LEU A 17 -1.03 -9.87 32.59
CA LEU A 17 0.29 -10.02 31.96
C LEU A 17 1.10 -11.12 32.63
N LEU A 18 1.11 -11.17 33.97
CA LEU A 18 1.78 -12.23 34.71
C LEU A 18 1.16 -13.59 34.41
N SER A 19 -0.17 -13.66 34.43
CA SER A 19 -0.92 -14.90 34.13
C SER A 19 -0.59 -15.42 32.73
N ASN A 20 -0.57 -14.54 31.73
CA ASN A 20 -0.18 -14.86 30.36
C ASN A 20 1.27 -15.41 30.31
N ARG A 21 2.23 -14.73 30.95
CA ARG A 21 3.63 -15.17 30.97
C ARG A 21 3.81 -16.53 31.63
N ILE A 22 3.12 -16.78 32.74
CA ILE A 22 3.16 -18.07 33.43
C ILE A 22 2.57 -19.18 32.55
N ILE A 23 1.44 -18.96 31.87
CA ILE A 23 0.82 -19.95 30.99
C ILE A 23 1.77 -20.31 29.84
N TRP A 24 2.36 -19.33 29.16
CA TRP A 24 3.24 -19.61 28.03
C TRP A 24 4.59 -20.20 28.45
N LEU A 25 5.16 -19.74 29.56
CA LEU A 25 6.40 -20.32 30.11
C LEU A 25 6.18 -21.75 30.58
N SER A 26 5.09 -22.02 31.30
CA SER A 26 4.76 -23.38 31.74
C SER A 26 4.52 -24.31 30.56
N LEU A 27 3.78 -23.87 29.54
CA LEU A 27 3.60 -24.64 28.31
C LEU A 27 4.94 -24.92 27.60
N GLY A 28 5.81 -23.91 27.50
CA GLY A 28 7.15 -24.06 26.93
C GLY A 28 8.00 -25.08 27.70
N VAL A 29 7.98 -25.03 29.03
CA VAL A 29 8.67 -25.99 29.90
C VAL A 29 8.08 -27.40 29.73
N VAL A 30 6.76 -27.55 29.71
CA VAL A 30 6.09 -28.84 29.48
C VAL A 30 6.48 -29.42 28.12
N LEU A 31 6.46 -28.63 27.05
CA LEU A 31 6.88 -29.08 25.72
C LEU A 31 8.36 -29.43 25.67
N ALA A 32 9.22 -28.69 26.37
CA ALA A 32 10.65 -28.98 26.46
C ALA A 32 10.90 -30.30 27.20
N ILE A 33 10.21 -30.52 28.32
CA ILE A 33 10.27 -31.77 29.10
C ILE A 33 9.76 -32.95 28.26
N LEU A 34 8.60 -32.80 27.62
CA LEU A 34 8.05 -33.83 26.72
C LEU A 34 9.00 -34.14 25.57
N SER A 35 9.61 -33.11 24.98
CA SER A 35 10.61 -33.27 23.91
C SER A 35 11.83 -34.01 24.42
N TYR A 36 12.35 -33.65 25.60
CA TYR A 36 13.49 -34.32 26.23
C TYR A 36 13.23 -35.81 26.47
N PHE A 37 12.09 -36.18 27.05
CA PHE A 37 11.75 -37.58 27.33
C PHE A 37 11.38 -38.39 26.08
N ARG A 38 10.79 -37.76 25.06
CA ARG A 38 10.39 -38.43 23.82
C ARG A 38 11.54 -38.49 22.80
N PHE A 39 12.59 -37.69 22.99
CA PHE A 39 13.74 -37.66 22.10
C PHE A 39 14.56 -38.94 22.24
N ASN A 40 14.59 -39.73 21.17
CA ASN A 40 15.41 -40.94 21.09
C ASN A 40 16.58 -40.71 20.15
N PHE A 41 17.78 -40.61 20.72
CA PHE A 41 19.02 -40.39 19.98
C PHE A 41 19.26 -41.46 18.90
N LYS A 42 18.86 -42.72 19.14
CA LYS A 42 18.97 -43.79 18.13
C LYS A 42 18.06 -43.54 16.92
N ARG A 43 16.86 -42.96 17.08
CA ARG A 43 15.99 -42.62 15.93
C ARG A 43 16.51 -41.40 15.18
N PHE A 44 17.01 -40.39 15.89
CA PHE A 44 17.61 -39.20 15.29
C PHE A 44 18.87 -39.54 14.47
N SER A 45 19.75 -40.39 15.03
CA SER A 45 20.98 -40.85 14.38
C SER A 45 20.78 -41.97 13.35
N ALA A 46 19.73 -42.80 13.44
CA ALA A 46 19.44 -43.84 12.45
C ALA A 46 19.14 -43.28 11.05
N THR A 47 18.52 -42.09 10.96
CA THR A 47 18.31 -41.38 9.70
C THR A 47 19.61 -40.92 9.03
N ALA A 48 20.68 -40.69 9.81
CA ALA A 48 22.02 -40.37 9.32
C ALA A 48 22.92 -41.61 9.14
N SER A 49 22.60 -42.72 9.82
CA SER A 49 23.46 -43.91 9.93
C SER A 49 23.01 -45.12 9.10
N SER A 50 21.82 -45.13 8.49
CA SER A 50 21.30 -46.30 7.74
C SER A 50 22.02 -46.58 6.41
N SER A 51 23.05 -45.82 6.02
CA SER A 51 23.84 -46.07 4.80
C SER A 51 25.26 -46.57 5.04
N LYS A 52 25.69 -46.87 6.27
CA LYS A 52 26.91 -47.66 6.48
C LYS A 52 26.59 -49.15 6.41
N LYS A 53 26.11 -49.61 5.25
CA LYS A 53 26.51 -50.95 4.81
C LYS A 53 28.01 -50.84 4.58
N THR A 54 28.79 -51.55 5.39
CA THR A 54 30.22 -51.75 5.20
C THR A 54 30.40 -52.31 3.79
N ILE A 55 30.72 -51.43 2.83
CA ILE A 55 31.27 -51.85 1.55
C ILE A 55 32.62 -52.42 1.94
N ALA A 56 32.70 -53.75 2.00
CA ALA A 56 33.98 -54.43 2.09
C ALA A 56 34.89 -53.81 1.02
N GLN A 57 36.02 -53.25 1.45
CA GLN A 57 37.09 -52.82 0.55
C GLN A 57 37.59 -54.06 -0.19
N LYS A 58 36.89 -54.43 -1.27
CA LYS A 58 37.50 -55.17 -2.34
C LYS A 58 38.46 -54.17 -2.97
N LYS A 59 39.77 -54.39 -2.81
CA LYS A 59 40.80 -53.75 -3.63
C LYS A 59 40.38 -53.97 -5.09
N SER A 60 39.74 -52.98 -5.69
CA SER A 60 39.51 -52.98 -7.12
C SER A 60 40.85 -52.68 -7.75
N VAL A 61 41.43 -53.69 -8.40
CA VAL A 61 42.42 -53.47 -9.44
C VAL A 61 41.79 -52.45 -10.39
N MET A 62 42.43 -51.30 -10.59
CA MET A 62 42.07 -50.39 -11.67
C MET A 62 42.32 -51.14 -12.97
N GLU A 63 41.28 -51.78 -13.51
CA GLU A 63 41.25 -52.03 -14.94
C GLU A 63 41.22 -50.66 -15.62
N VAL A 64 42.29 -50.35 -16.34
CA VAL A 64 42.34 -49.24 -17.28
C VAL A 64 41.28 -49.54 -18.33
N PHE A 65 40.09 -48.97 -18.14
CA PHE A 65 39.08 -48.94 -19.19
C PHE A 65 39.69 -48.17 -20.36
N VAL A 66 40.09 -48.92 -21.40
CA VAL A 66 40.42 -48.35 -22.70
C VAL A 66 39.17 -47.60 -23.15
N LYS A 67 39.27 -46.27 -23.23
CA LYS A 67 38.26 -45.41 -23.84
C LYS A 67 38.11 -45.81 -25.31
N LYS A 68 37.24 -46.77 -25.60
CA LYS A 68 36.49 -46.74 -26.86
C LYS A 68 35.66 -45.48 -26.77
N ASN A 69 36.01 -44.43 -27.52
CA ASN A 69 35.09 -43.32 -27.80
C ASN A 69 33.91 -43.94 -28.55
N PRO A 70 32.78 -44.25 -27.89
CA PRO A 70 31.61 -44.64 -28.65
C PRO A 70 31.22 -43.40 -29.45
N LEU A 71 30.80 -43.58 -30.70
CA LEU A 71 30.09 -42.51 -31.40
C LEU A 71 28.85 -42.20 -30.57
N LEU A 72 28.93 -41.15 -29.76
CA LEU A 72 27.82 -40.70 -28.94
C LEU A 72 26.70 -40.35 -29.92
N PRO A 73 25.52 -41.00 -29.84
CA PRO A 73 24.42 -40.66 -30.71
C PRO A 73 24.13 -39.16 -30.55
N LYS A 74 24.13 -38.42 -31.66
CA LYS A 74 23.66 -37.04 -31.67
C LYS A 74 22.16 -37.08 -31.41
N LEU A 75 21.76 -37.00 -30.15
CA LEU A 75 20.36 -36.89 -29.75
C LEU A 75 19.84 -35.53 -30.19
N SER A 76 19.11 -35.48 -31.30
CA SER A 76 18.34 -34.31 -31.72
C SER A 76 16.98 -34.34 -31.03
N PHE A 77 16.72 -33.34 -30.17
CA PHE A 77 15.41 -33.14 -29.58
C PHE A 77 14.76 -31.93 -30.23
N THR A 78 13.45 -32.01 -30.47
CA THR A 78 12.68 -30.85 -30.94
C THR A 78 12.38 -29.91 -29.79
N THR A 79 12.01 -28.66 -30.09
CA THR A 79 11.54 -27.70 -29.09
C THR A 79 10.31 -28.20 -28.32
N SER A 80 9.42 -28.95 -29.00
CA SER A 80 8.25 -29.60 -28.38
C SER A 80 8.65 -30.62 -27.31
N ASP A 81 9.70 -31.43 -27.57
CA ASP A 81 10.19 -32.40 -26.59
C ASP A 81 10.74 -31.72 -25.33
N TYR A 82 11.42 -30.59 -25.49
CA TYR A 82 11.90 -29.80 -24.37
C TYR A 82 10.76 -29.18 -23.55
N LEU A 83 9.69 -28.71 -24.20
CA LEU A 83 8.51 -28.19 -23.50
C LEU A 83 7.75 -29.28 -22.73
N LYS A 84 7.60 -30.49 -23.31
CA LYS A 84 7.02 -31.65 -22.61
C LYS A 84 7.86 -32.04 -21.39
N LYS A 85 9.19 -32.09 -21.55
CA LYS A 85 10.13 -32.37 -20.45
C LYS A 85 10.06 -31.31 -19.36
N LEU A 86 10.02 -30.03 -19.74
CA LEU A 86 9.85 -28.91 -18.81
C LEU A 86 8.60 -29.11 -17.94
N TRP A 87 7.43 -29.33 -18.56
CA TRP A 87 6.18 -29.48 -17.82
C TRP A 87 6.18 -30.71 -16.90
N PHE A 88 6.70 -31.84 -17.39
CA PHE A 88 6.84 -33.06 -16.58
C PHE A 88 7.75 -32.83 -15.37
N LEU A 89 8.92 -32.21 -15.56
CA LEU A 89 9.85 -31.87 -14.49
C LEU A 89 9.24 -30.85 -13.52
N SER A 90 8.49 -29.86 -14.00
CA SER A 90 7.79 -28.91 -13.13
C SER A 90 6.78 -29.59 -12.23
N ARG A 91 5.99 -30.52 -12.77
CA ARG A 91 5.03 -31.30 -11.98
C ARG A 91 5.74 -32.20 -10.97
N LEU A 92 6.86 -32.81 -11.37
CA LEU A 92 7.69 -33.63 -10.48
C LEU A 92 8.24 -32.79 -9.32
N GLU A 93 8.81 -31.62 -9.61
CA GLU A 93 9.38 -30.74 -8.58
C GLU A 93 8.29 -30.13 -7.69
N LEU A 94 7.13 -29.77 -8.23
CA LEU A 94 5.97 -29.33 -7.44
C LEU A 94 5.54 -30.42 -6.45
N ASN A 95 5.43 -31.67 -6.91
CA ASN A 95 5.11 -32.80 -6.05
C ASN A 95 6.19 -33.02 -4.98
N ASN A 96 7.47 -32.81 -5.32
CA ASN A 96 8.57 -32.91 -4.36
C ASN A 96 8.49 -31.84 -3.26
N ILE A 97 7.86 -30.70 -3.53
CA ILE A 97 7.65 -29.63 -2.54
C ILE A 97 6.41 -29.91 -1.69
N VAL A 98 5.28 -30.27 -2.30
CA VAL A 98 3.96 -30.33 -1.63
C VAL A 98 3.71 -31.67 -0.92
N ARG A 99 4.27 -32.78 -1.42
CA ARG A 99 4.02 -34.12 -0.87
C ARG A 99 4.63 -34.34 0.54
N PRO A 100 5.85 -33.85 0.86
CA PRO A 100 6.44 -34.03 2.19
C PRO A 100 5.55 -33.53 3.33
N THR A 101 5.60 -34.23 4.46
CA THR A 101 4.83 -33.87 5.67
C THR A 101 5.21 -32.49 6.21
N SER A 102 6.47 -32.07 6.04
CA SER A 102 6.94 -30.74 6.46
C SER A 102 6.16 -29.61 5.81
N PHE A 103 5.89 -29.68 4.50
CA PHE A 103 5.09 -28.68 3.80
C PHE A 103 3.66 -28.63 4.36
N LYS A 104 3.03 -29.79 4.58
CA LYS A 104 1.67 -29.88 5.13
C LYS A 104 1.57 -29.29 6.54
N ILE A 105 2.58 -29.51 7.38
CA ILE A 105 2.63 -28.94 8.74
C ILE A 105 2.77 -27.42 8.67
N ILE A 106 3.72 -26.90 7.87
CA ILE A 106 3.92 -25.46 7.72
C ILE A 106 2.66 -24.79 7.17
N LEU A 107 2.06 -25.36 6.12
CA LEU A 107 0.80 -24.90 5.57
C LEU A 107 -0.32 -24.90 6.63
N GLY A 108 -0.45 -25.99 7.39
CA GLY A 108 -1.44 -26.10 8.47
C GLY A 108 -1.25 -25.04 9.55
N ILE A 109 -0.01 -24.71 9.93
CA ILE A 109 0.29 -23.64 10.89
C ILE A 109 -0.09 -22.28 10.31
N VAL A 110 0.29 -21.99 9.06
CA VAL A 110 -0.07 -20.71 8.41
C VAL A 110 -1.59 -20.56 8.30
N LEU A 111 -2.30 -21.61 7.87
CA LEU A 111 -3.75 -21.59 7.79
C LEU A 111 -4.38 -21.42 9.18
N LEU A 112 -3.87 -22.09 10.20
CA LEU A 112 -4.34 -21.91 11.58
C LEU A 112 -4.13 -20.46 12.04
N MET A 113 -2.99 -19.84 11.74
CA MET A 113 -2.76 -18.43 12.07
C MET A 113 -3.77 -17.52 11.38
N ILE A 114 -4.08 -17.75 10.10
CA ILE A 114 -5.10 -16.98 9.36
C ILE A 114 -6.50 -17.17 9.97
N ILE A 115 -6.85 -18.40 10.36
CA ILE A 115 -8.12 -18.70 11.04
C ILE A 115 -8.18 -17.94 12.38
N LEU A 116 -7.14 -18.05 13.20
CA LEU A 116 -7.10 -17.40 14.51
C LEU A 116 -7.16 -15.87 14.39
N GLN A 117 -6.45 -15.29 13.41
CA GLN A 117 -6.55 -13.87 13.10
C GLN A 117 -8.00 -13.50 12.77
N ASN A 118 -8.63 -14.12 11.79
CA ASN A 118 -9.96 -13.72 11.36
C ASN A 118 -11.08 -14.00 12.38
N LEU A 119 -10.89 -14.98 13.28
CA LEU A 119 -11.88 -15.29 14.32
C LEU A 119 -11.73 -14.43 15.58
N PHE A 120 -10.51 -14.12 15.99
CA PHE A 120 -10.25 -13.48 17.29
C PHE A 120 -9.75 -12.04 17.17
N TRP A 121 -9.14 -11.66 16.05
CA TRP A 121 -8.63 -10.31 15.83
C TRP A 121 -9.76 -9.39 15.36
N ASN A 122 -10.35 -8.65 16.29
CA ASN A 122 -11.17 -7.48 15.96
C ASN A 122 -10.26 -6.24 15.95
N ALA A 123 -10.07 -5.65 14.76
CA ALA A 123 -9.21 -4.48 14.57
C ALA A 123 -9.72 -3.20 15.26
N SER A 124 -10.92 -3.24 15.85
CA SER A 124 -11.60 -2.07 16.38
C SER A 124 -12.00 -2.25 17.83
N TYR A 125 -11.04 -2.01 18.74
CA TYR A 125 -11.32 -1.90 20.18
C TYR A 125 -12.42 -0.87 20.49
N ASP A 126 -12.66 0.11 19.59
CA ASP A 126 -13.63 1.21 19.76
C ASP A 126 -14.93 1.11 18.93
N ILE A 127 -15.01 0.27 17.88
CA ILE A 127 -16.12 0.29 16.89
C ILE A 127 -17.05 -0.93 17.03
N GLY A 128 -16.73 -1.88 17.91
CA GLY A 128 -17.50 -3.10 18.11
C GLY A 128 -17.19 -4.19 17.07
N PRO A 129 -17.89 -5.33 17.12
CA PRO A 129 -17.63 -6.46 16.23
C PRO A 129 -17.87 -6.08 14.76
N THR A 130 -16.85 -6.24 13.92
CA THR A 130 -16.95 -5.99 12.49
C THR A 130 -17.60 -7.16 11.78
N VAL A 131 -18.47 -6.89 10.80
CA VAL A 131 -19.04 -7.92 9.93
C VAL A 131 -17.89 -8.53 9.10
N PRO A 132 -17.82 -9.87 8.94
CA PRO A 132 -16.74 -10.55 8.24
C PRO A 132 -16.89 -10.43 6.72
N LEU A 133 -16.66 -9.23 6.22
CA LEU A 133 -16.64 -8.89 4.80
C LEU A 133 -15.43 -9.53 4.11
N THR A 134 -15.51 -9.74 2.80
CA THR A 134 -14.42 -10.42 2.08
C THR A 134 -13.08 -9.68 2.22
N TYR A 135 -13.09 -8.35 2.26
CA TYR A 135 -11.88 -7.58 2.54
C TYR A 135 -11.25 -7.93 3.88
N THR A 136 -12.05 -8.02 4.95
CA THR A 136 -11.53 -8.39 6.28
C THR A 136 -10.87 -9.76 6.27
N MET A 137 -11.40 -10.70 5.50
CA MET A 137 -10.86 -12.05 5.35
C MET A 137 -9.53 -12.06 4.60
N THR A 138 -9.34 -11.15 3.64
CA THR A 138 -8.12 -11.04 2.84
C THR A 138 -7.08 -10.12 3.52
N SER A 139 -7.47 -9.25 4.45
CA SER A 139 -6.57 -8.30 5.14
C SER A 139 -5.43 -8.97 5.92
N PHE A 140 -5.52 -10.27 6.22
CA PHE A 140 -4.41 -11.04 6.81
C PHE A 140 -3.11 -10.89 6.00
N ARG A 141 -3.20 -10.66 4.68
CA ARG A 141 -2.05 -10.44 3.80
C ARG A 141 -1.22 -9.23 4.20
N LEU A 142 -1.83 -8.20 4.77
CA LEU A 142 -1.11 -7.00 5.23
C LEU A 142 -0.29 -7.33 6.49
N ALA A 143 -0.90 -8.03 7.44
CA ALA A 143 -0.26 -8.41 8.70
C ALA A 143 0.77 -9.53 8.55
N PHE A 144 0.51 -10.54 7.71
CA PHE A 144 1.34 -11.74 7.58
C PHE A 144 2.07 -11.88 6.24
N GLY A 145 1.82 -10.98 5.28
CA GLY A 145 2.41 -11.05 3.94
C GLY A 145 3.92 -11.11 3.97
N PHE A 146 4.56 -10.37 4.88
CA PHE A 146 6.01 -10.42 5.05
C PHE A 146 6.52 -11.81 5.46
N PHE A 147 5.85 -12.51 6.37
CA PHE A 147 6.22 -13.87 6.76
C PHE A 147 6.03 -14.86 5.61
N ILE A 148 4.91 -14.73 4.88
CA ILE A 148 4.59 -15.57 3.72
C ILE A 148 5.67 -15.40 2.65
N LEU A 149 6.08 -14.16 2.36
CA LEU A 149 7.14 -13.86 1.42
C LEU A 149 8.48 -14.48 1.84
N ILE A 150 8.87 -14.35 3.11
CA ILE A 150 10.11 -14.97 3.62
C ILE A 150 10.08 -16.49 3.43
N ILE A 151 8.96 -17.16 3.76
CA ILE A 151 8.82 -18.61 3.57
C ILE A 151 8.97 -18.98 2.10
N ILE A 152 8.34 -18.24 1.19
CA ILE A 152 8.41 -18.47 -0.26
C ILE A 152 9.85 -18.28 -0.76
N MET A 153 10.55 -17.24 -0.30
CA MET A 153 11.93 -16.97 -0.69
C MET A 153 12.89 -18.07 -0.20
N ILE A 154 12.69 -18.57 1.02
CA ILE A 154 13.45 -19.71 1.55
C ILE A 154 13.16 -20.96 0.72
N TRP A 155 11.90 -21.29 0.44
CA TRP A 155 11.58 -22.46 -0.39
C TRP A 155 12.13 -22.34 -1.82
N ALA A 156 12.12 -21.14 -2.41
CA ALA A 156 12.73 -20.87 -3.70
C ALA A 156 14.25 -21.15 -3.68
N GLY A 157 14.98 -20.61 -2.71
CA GLY A 157 16.41 -20.84 -2.59
C GLY A 157 16.75 -22.32 -2.31
N GLU A 158 15.92 -23.04 -1.56
CA GLU A 158 16.10 -24.48 -1.31
C GLU A 158 15.91 -25.33 -2.57
N ILE A 159 14.83 -25.09 -3.32
CA ILE A 159 14.54 -25.92 -4.50
C ILE A 159 15.57 -25.71 -5.61
N PHE A 160 16.05 -24.48 -5.82
CA PHE A 160 17.02 -24.18 -6.87
C PHE A 160 18.36 -24.87 -6.63
N PHE A 161 18.74 -25.07 -5.35
CA PHE A 161 19.99 -25.74 -4.96
C PHE A 161 19.83 -27.21 -4.56
N LYS A 162 18.63 -27.79 -4.66
CA LYS A 162 18.31 -29.16 -4.23
C LYS A 162 19.33 -30.21 -4.70
N ASP A 163 19.70 -30.21 -5.97
CA ASP A 163 20.66 -31.19 -6.52
C ASP A 163 22.05 -31.07 -5.94
N LYS A 164 22.47 -29.84 -5.62
CA LYS A 164 23.76 -29.55 -4.99
C LYS A 164 23.75 -30.05 -3.54
N VAL A 165 22.64 -29.88 -2.83
CA VAL A 165 22.46 -30.36 -1.45
C VAL A 165 22.51 -31.88 -1.37
N VAL A 166 21.85 -32.58 -2.30
CA VAL A 166 21.84 -34.06 -2.36
C VAL A 166 23.07 -34.61 -3.10
N LYS A 167 23.98 -33.75 -3.57
CA LYS A 167 25.23 -34.11 -4.28
C LYS A 167 25.02 -34.89 -5.59
N ILE A 168 23.86 -34.76 -6.23
CA ILE A 168 23.54 -35.40 -7.52
C ILE A 168 23.78 -34.48 -8.73
N HIS A 169 24.15 -33.22 -8.48
CA HIS A 169 24.38 -32.24 -9.56
C HIS A 169 25.37 -32.69 -10.66
N PRO A 170 26.46 -33.45 -10.40
CA PRO A 170 27.35 -33.88 -11.49
C PRO A 170 26.66 -34.87 -12.44
N ILE A 171 25.75 -35.71 -11.93
CA ILE A 171 24.96 -36.63 -12.74
C ILE A 171 23.97 -35.82 -13.59
N MET A 172 23.25 -34.89 -12.96
CA MET A 172 22.28 -34.03 -13.65
C MET A 172 22.92 -33.18 -14.75
N ASP A 173 24.14 -32.69 -14.54
CA ASP A 173 24.87 -31.87 -15.50
C ASP A 173 25.37 -32.65 -16.72
N THR A 174 25.41 -34.00 -16.67
CA THR A 174 25.76 -34.85 -17.83
C THR A 174 24.58 -35.15 -18.75
N LEU A 175 23.34 -34.90 -18.30
CA LEU A 175 22.14 -35.17 -19.09
C LEU A 175 22.07 -34.29 -20.35
N PRO A 176 21.57 -34.79 -21.49
CA PRO A 176 21.42 -34.01 -22.73
C PRO A 176 20.22 -33.04 -22.68
N THR A 177 19.97 -32.45 -21.52
CA THR A 177 18.93 -31.45 -21.26
C THR A 177 19.56 -30.06 -21.13
N PRO A 178 19.04 -29.05 -21.84
CA PRO A 178 19.44 -27.66 -21.65
C PRO A 178 19.15 -27.16 -20.23
N ILE A 179 19.95 -26.20 -19.76
CA ILE A 179 19.83 -25.60 -18.42
C ILE A 179 18.48 -24.90 -18.24
N TRP A 180 18.01 -24.20 -19.28
CA TRP A 180 16.72 -23.50 -19.21
C TRP A 180 15.56 -24.47 -18.91
N VAL A 181 15.61 -25.72 -19.42
CA VAL A 181 14.56 -26.72 -19.15
C VAL A 181 14.57 -27.12 -17.68
N THR A 182 15.74 -27.42 -17.11
CA THR A 182 15.83 -27.87 -15.72
C THR A 182 15.55 -26.72 -14.74
N GLN A 183 16.12 -25.54 -14.95
CA GLN A 183 15.96 -24.42 -14.04
C GLN A 183 14.57 -23.78 -14.12
N LEU A 184 14.04 -23.58 -15.33
CA LEU A 184 12.68 -23.05 -15.49
C LEU A 184 11.64 -24.06 -14.99
N SER A 185 11.93 -25.37 -15.01
CA SER A 185 11.02 -26.36 -14.43
C SER A 185 10.83 -26.16 -12.92
N ARG A 186 11.90 -25.85 -12.19
CA ARG A 186 11.88 -25.51 -10.76
C ARG A 186 11.20 -24.18 -10.49
N PHE A 187 11.46 -23.20 -11.35
CA PHE A 187 10.80 -21.89 -11.26
C PHE A 187 9.28 -22.03 -11.40
N ILE A 188 8.81 -22.77 -12.41
CA ILE A 188 7.37 -23.07 -12.60
C ILE A 188 6.81 -23.90 -11.44
N ALA A 189 7.58 -24.84 -10.89
CA ALA A 189 7.16 -25.57 -9.69
C ALA A 189 6.95 -24.63 -8.49
N MET A 190 7.80 -23.62 -8.31
CA MET A 190 7.64 -22.60 -7.28
C MET A 190 6.43 -21.69 -7.53
N ILE A 191 6.17 -21.31 -8.79
CA ILE A 191 4.94 -20.60 -9.17
C ILE A 191 3.70 -21.43 -8.82
N GLY A 192 3.71 -22.72 -9.14
CA GLY A 192 2.60 -23.63 -8.83
C GLY A 192 2.42 -23.84 -7.33
N MET A 193 3.51 -23.91 -6.57
CA MET A 193 3.45 -24.03 -5.11
C MET A 193 2.89 -22.75 -4.47
N SER A 194 3.38 -21.57 -4.87
CA SER A 194 2.87 -20.30 -4.35
C SER A 194 1.43 -20.05 -4.75
N PHE A 195 1.00 -20.54 -5.92
CA PHE A 195 -0.41 -20.54 -6.33
C PHE A 195 -1.27 -21.39 -5.39
N LEU A 196 -0.82 -22.60 -5.04
CA LEU A 196 -1.54 -23.47 -4.11
C LEU A 196 -1.66 -22.85 -2.71
N LEU A 197 -0.61 -22.15 -2.24
CA LEU A 197 -0.68 -21.38 -0.99
C LEU A 197 -1.77 -20.30 -1.07
N ALA A 198 -1.71 -19.43 -2.08
CA ALA A 198 -2.66 -18.34 -2.25
C ALA A 198 -4.10 -18.84 -2.42
N LEU A 199 -4.28 -19.97 -3.14
CA LEU A 199 -5.57 -20.64 -3.27
C LEU A 199 -6.06 -21.16 -1.91
N SER A 200 -5.18 -21.74 -1.09
CA SER A 200 -5.55 -22.21 0.25
C SER A 200 -6.01 -21.08 1.18
N PHE A 201 -5.41 -19.88 1.04
CA PHE A 201 -5.83 -18.68 1.78
C PHE A 201 -7.21 -18.20 1.35
N THR A 202 -7.51 -18.30 0.06
CA THR A 202 -8.83 -17.99 -0.50
C THR A 202 -9.89 -18.95 0.03
N VAL A 203 -9.61 -20.26 -0.03
CA VAL A 203 -10.52 -21.29 0.46
C VAL A 203 -10.78 -21.13 1.96
N ILE A 204 -9.75 -20.90 2.78
CA ILE A 204 -9.95 -20.78 4.22
C ILE A 204 -10.73 -19.51 4.59
N GLY A 205 -10.49 -18.40 3.88
CA GLY A 205 -11.28 -17.18 4.05
C GLY A 205 -12.76 -17.42 3.77
N MET A 206 -13.09 -18.08 2.66
CA MET A 206 -14.48 -18.42 2.33
C MET A 206 -15.11 -19.35 3.38
N VAL A 207 -14.38 -20.36 3.84
CA VAL A 207 -14.86 -21.26 4.90
C VAL A 207 -15.20 -20.49 6.17
N ILE A 208 -14.37 -19.52 6.57
CA ILE A 208 -14.62 -18.69 7.75
C ILE A 208 -15.88 -17.84 7.57
N GLN A 209 -16.07 -17.19 6.41
CA GLN A 209 -17.29 -16.42 6.13
C GLN A 209 -18.55 -17.29 6.18
N ILE A 210 -18.47 -18.50 5.63
CA ILE A 210 -19.58 -19.47 5.67
C ILE A 210 -19.89 -19.89 7.11
N LEU A 211 -18.88 -20.22 7.91
CA LEU A 211 -19.05 -20.62 9.30
C LEU A 211 -19.62 -19.48 10.17
N GLN A 212 -19.35 -18.23 9.82
CA GLN A 212 -19.92 -17.05 10.48
C GLN A 212 -21.30 -16.65 9.93
N GLY A 213 -21.88 -17.40 8.99
CA GLY A 213 -23.23 -17.18 8.44
C GLY A 213 -23.31 -16.12 7.34
N ASN A 214 -22.19 -15.68 6.76
CA ASN A 214 -22.09 -14.54 5.85
C ASN A 214 -21.84 -14.95 4.39
N LEU A 215 -22.47 -16.03 3.93
CA LEU A 215 -22.29 -16.56 2.56
C LEU A 215 -22.67 -15.54 1.47
N ALA A 216 -23.68 -14.70 1.72
CA ALA A 216 -24.14 -13.69 0.76
C ALA A 216 -23.15 -12.52 0.57
N LEU A 217 -22.15 -12.39 1.44
CA LEU A 217 -21.14 -11.32 1.41
C LEU A 217 -19.81 -11.77 0.78
N ILE A 218 -19.79 -12.93 0.13
CA ILE A 218 -18.60 -13.46 -0.53
C ILE A 218 -18.41 -12.79 -1.89
N GLU A 219 -17.32 -12.04 -2.03
CA GLU A 219 -16.89 -11.40 -3.27
C GLU A 219 -15.71 -12.16 -3.90
N LEU A 220 -16.01 -13.04 -4.87
CA LEU A 220 -14.99 -13.91 -5.48
C LEU A 220 -13.92 -13.12 -6.25
N ASP A 221 -14.32 -12.03 -6.90
CA ASP A 221 -13.44 -11.11 -7.62
C ASP A 221 -12.43 -10.44 -6.68
N LEU A 222 -12.85 -10.04 -5.47
CA LEU A 222 -11.95 -9.47 -4.47
C LEU A 222 -10.93 -10.50 -3.98
N TYR A 223 -11.34 -11.75 -3.75
CA TYR A 223 -10.40 -12.82 -3.42
C TYR A 223 -9.37 -13.06 -4.52
N ILE A 224 -9.79 -13.06 -5.79
CA ILE A 224 -8.87 -13.20 -6.92
C ILE A 224 -7.91 -12.01 -6.96
N TYR A 225 -8.41 -10.78 -6.79
CA TYR A 225 -7.59 -9.58 -6.85
C TYR A 225 -6.57 -9.50 -5.71
N ASP A 226 -6.99 -9.80 -4.49
CA ASP A 226 -6.15 -9.66 -3.29
C ASP A 226 -5.20 -10.85 -3.10
N ASN A 227 -5.71 -12.09 -3.17
CA ASN A 227 -4.90 -13.26 -2.88
C ASN A 227 -4.21 -13.82 -4.13
N LEU A 228 -4.82 -13.74 -5.31
CA LEU A 228 -4.24 -14.26 -6.56
C LEU A 228 -3.61 -13.15 -7.43
N GLY A 229 -3.89 -11.88 -7.18
CA GLY A 229 -3.38 -10.76 -7.95
C GLY A 229 -2.03 -10.23 -7.46
N TYR A 230 -1.78 -8.95 -7.75
CA TYR A 230 -0.52 -8.25 -7.46
C TYR A 230 -0.54 -7.47 -6.13
N ASN A 231 -1.63 -7.55 -5.38
CA ASN A 231 -1.81 -6.90 -4.09
C ASN A 231 -1.23 -7.72 -2.94
N TRP A 232 0.07 -8.00 -2.99
CA TRP A 232 0.75 -8.96 -2.09
C TRP A 232 0.14 -10.37 -2.13
N GLY A 233 -0.50 -10.69 -3.25
CA GLY A 233 -1.01 -12.01 -3.60
C GLY A 233 -0.01 -12.82 -4.42
N TRP A 234 -0.53 -13.85 -5.08
CA TRP A 234 0.25 -14.80 -5.86
C TRP A 234 1.17 -14.15 -6.91
N LEU A 235 0.70 -13.14 -7.65
CA LEU A 235 1.55 -12.50 -8.67
C LEU A 235 2.75 -11.78 -8.03
N SER A 236 2.57 -11.15 -6.86
CA SER A 236 3.69 -10.58 -6.11
C SER A 236 4.67 -11.67 -5.66
N TYR A 237 4.18 -12.85 -5.27
CA TYR A 237 5.03 -13.99 -4.92
C TYR A 237 5.89 -14.43 -6.10
N VAL A 238 5.33 -14.44 -7.32
CA VAL A 238 6.08 -14.76 -8.55
C VAL A 238 7.22 -13.77 -8.78
N LEU A 239 7.02 -12.48 -8.54
CA LEU A 239 8.07 -11.46 -8.64
C LEU A 239 9.22 -11.75 -7.65
N TRP A 240 8.91 -12.09 -6.40
CA TRP A 240 9.94 -12.45 -5.42
C TRP A 240 10.67 -13.75 -5.76
N ILE A 241 9.97 -14.77 -6.26
CA ILE A 241 10.60 -16.01 -6.74
C ILE A 241 11.54 -15.70 -7.91
N ALA A 242 11.18 -14.78 -8.81
CA ALA A 242 12.04 -14.38 -9.93
C ALA A 242 13.34 -13.69 -9.46
N LEU A 243 13.25 -12.83 -8.44
CA LEU A 243 14.42 -12.23 -7.81
C LEU A 243 15.34 -13.30 -7.18
N VAL A 244 14.77 -14.23 -6.39
CA VAL A 244 15.54 -15.33 -5.79
C VAL A 244 16.19 -16.20 -6.86
N PHE A 245 15.49 -16.46 -7.96
CA PHE A 245 16.01 -17.23 -9.08
C PHE A 245 17.22 -16.53 -9.74
N PHE A 246 17.13 -15.23 -9.98
CA PHE A 246 18.25 -14.42 -10.47
C PHE A 246 19.45 -14.48 -9.52
N LEU A 247 19.24 -14.24 -8.22
CA LEU A 247 20.29 -14.29 -7.20
C LEU A 247 20.91 -15.69 -7.08
N SER A 248 20.11 -16.74 -7.27
CA SER A 248 20.60 -18.13 -7.30
C SER A 248 21.56 -18.36 -8.46
N GLY A 249 21.21 -17.86 -9.66
CA GLY A 249 22.08 -17.93 -10.83
C GLY A 249 23.38 -17.14 -10.64
N VAL A 250 23.29 -15.89 -10.16
CA VAL A 250 24.45 -15.01 -9.98
C VAL A 250 25.41 -15.56 -8.92
N THR A 251 24.91 -15.91 -7.74
CA THR A 251 25.76 -16.34 -6.62
C THR A 251 26.30 -17.76 -6.84
N GLY A 252 25.50 -18.67 -7.38
CA GLY A 252 25.82 -20.09 -7.48
C GLY A 252 26.00 -20.79 -6.12
N ASN A 253 25.66 -20.11 -5.01
CA ASN A 253 25.81 -20.58 -3.64
C ASN A 253 24.48 -20.44 -2.88
N ARG A 254 24.01 -21.55 -2.30
CA ARG A 254 22.75 -21.64 -1.54
C ARG A 254 22.67 -20.64 -0.39
N PHE A 255 23.69 -20.60 0.47
CA PHE A 255 23.67 -19.73 1.65
C PHE A 255 23.72 -18.25 1.27
N LEU A 256 24.56 -17.90 0.29
CA LEU A 256 24.67 -16.52 -0.17
C LEU A 256 23.38 -16.04 -0.85
N THR A 257 22.70 -16.94 -1.60
CA THR A 257 21.38 -16.64 -2.18
C THR A 257 20.38 -16.26 -1.10
N HIS A 258 20.27 -17.05 -0.03
CA HIS A 258 19.34 -16.77 1.07
C HIS A 258 19.64 -15.44 1.75
N VAL A 259 20.91 -15.23 2.11
CA VAL A 259 21.36 -14.00 2.79
C VAL A 259 21.07 -12.76 1.93
N LEU A 260 21.38 -12.80 0.63
CA LEU A 260 21.12 -11.66 -0.26
C LEU A 260 19.64 -11.45 -0.52
N SER A 261 18.87 -12.52 -0.74
CA SER A 261 17.44 -12.39 -1.04
C SER A 261 16.70 -11.80 0.17
N ILE A 262 16.89 -12.38 1.35
CA ILE A 262 16.26 -11.93 2.58
C ILE A 262 16.81 -10.56 3.00
N GLY A 263 18.13 -10.34 2.87
CA GLY A 263 18.76 -9.06 3.17
C GLY A 263 18.23 -7.92 2.31
N LEU A 264 18.02 -8.13 1.00
CA LEU A 264 17.42 -7.14 0.11
C LEU A 264 15.96 -6.87 0.47
N PHE A 265 15.20 -7.89 0.87
CA PHE A 265 13.83 -7.71 1.34
C PHE A 265 13.77 -6.85 2.61
N PHE A 266 14.62 -7.13 3.61
CA PHE A 266 14.71 -6.31 4.82
C PHE A 266 15.22 -4.91 4.53
N PHE A 267 16.25 -4.77 3.68
CA PHE A 267 16.78 -3.47 3.27
C PHE A 267 15.69 -2.62 2.64
N MET A 268 14.86 -3.20 1.76
CA MET A 268 13.74 -2.50 1.16
C MET A 268 12.75 -1.99 2.22
N ILE A 269 12.29 -2.87 3.13
CA ILE A 269 11.34 -2.46 4.19
C ILE A 269 11.94 -1.36 5.08
N LEU A 270 13.18 -1.55 5.55
CA LEU A 270 13.87 -0.58 6.39
C LEU A 270 14.12 0.74 5.65
N SER A 271 14.35 0.70 4.34
CA SER A 271 14.53 1.92 3.53
C SER A 271 13.28 2.79 3.53
N PHE A 272 12.08 2.18 3.45
CA PHE A 272 10.82 2.92 3.53
C PHE A 272 10.53 3.38 4.97
N GLU A 273 10.74 2.52 5.96
CA GLU A 273 10.50 2.86 7.38
C GLU A 273 11.41 3.98 7.89
N LEU A 274 12.66 4.03 7.39
CA LEU A 274 13.62 5.08 7.74
C LEU A 274 13.52 6.34 6.87
N GLY A 275 12.61 6.37 5.89
CA GLY A 275 12.48 7.48 4.94
C GLY A 275 13.66 7.62 3.95
N LEU A 276 14.49 6.58 3.76
CA LEU A 276 15.56 6.58 2.74
C LEU A 276 14.99 6.43 1.32
N ALA A 277 13.87 5.72 1.19
CA ALA A 277 13.10 5.61 -0.04
C ALA A 277 11.64 5.95 0.28
N GLU A 278 11.12 6.99 -0.36
CA GLU A 278 9.74 7.43 -0.13
C GLU A 278 8.85 7.17 -1.34
N GLN A 279 9.44 7.19 -2.55
CA GLN A 279 8.69 6.93 -3.77
C GLN A 279 8.37 5.44 -3.90
N SER A 280 7.11 5.13 -4.16
CA SER A 280 6.61 3.76 -4.38
C SER A 280 7.33 3.03 -5.54
N ILE A 281 7.98 3.77 -6.45
CA ILE A 281 8.71 3.19 -7.58
C ILE A 281 9.98 2.43 -7.16
N PHE A 282 10.48 2.66 -5.95
CA PHE A 282 11.61 1.93 -5.38
C PHE A 282 11.18 0.68 -4.58
N ALA A 283 9.88 0.50 -4.34
CA ALA A 283 9.34 -0.67 -3.65
C ALA A 283 9.20 -1.84 -4.65
N TYR A 284 10.22 -2.69 -4.75
CA TYR A 284 10.16 -3.90 -5.59
C TYR A 284 8.92 -4.75 -5.26
N ALA A 285 8.13 -5.08 -6.29
CA ALA A 285 6.86 -5.80 -6.17
C ALA A 285 5.78 -5.11 -5.30
N GLY A 286 6.00 -3.85 -4.91
CA GLY A 286 5.01 -2.99 -4.29
C GLY A 286 4.10 -2.32 -5.33
N THR A 287 2.84 -2.12 -4.98
CA THR A 287 1.86 -1.38 -5.78
C THR A 287 1.13 -0.37 -4.89
N PRO A 288 0.76 0.82 -5.43
CA PRO A 288 0.05 1.84 -4.68
C PRO A 288 -1.39 1.40 -4.35
N GLY A 289 -1.91 1.87 -3.22
CA GLY A 289 -3.28 1.61 -2.76
C GLY A 289 -3.49 0.29 -2.05
N LEU A 290 -2.42 -0.43 -1.67
CA LEU A 290 -2.49 -1.78 -1.08
C LEU A 290 -3.43 -1.85 0.14
N GLU A 291 -3.38 -0.83 1.00
CA GLU A 291 -4.13 -0.72 2.25
C GLU A 291 -5.44 0.08 2.11
N ASP A 292 -5.64 0.72 0.95
CA ASP A 292 -6.67 1.74 0.72
C ASP A 292 -7.97 1.15 0.12
N TYR A 293 -8.29 -0.11 0.43
CA TYR A 293 -9.57 -0.69 0.04
C TYR A 293 -10.70 -0.18 0.93
N SER A 294 -11.81 0.20 0.30
CA SER A 294 -13.06 0.53 0.99
C SER A 294 -14.22 -0.18 0.30
N GLU A 295 -15.17 -0.66 1.10
CA GLU A 295 -16.40 -1.31 0.60
C GLU A 295 -17.24 -0.42 -0.31
N ILE A 296 -17.06 0.91 -0.22
CA ILE A 296 -17.80 1.86 -1.08
C ILE A 296 -17.04 2.07 -2.40
N SER A 297 -15.74 2.37 -2.33
CA SER A 297 -14.96 2.74 -3.51
C SER A 297 -14.29 1.57 -4.22
N GLY A 298 -14.19 0.42 -3.55
CA GLY A 298 -13.19 -0.59 -3.83
C GLY A 298 -11.79 0.02 -3.82
N TYR A 299 -10.89 -0.55 -4.63
CA TYR A 299 -9.59 0.07 -4.95
C TYR A 299 -9.71 1.35 -5.79
N GLY A 300 -10.87 1.60 -6.42
CA GLY A 300 -11.20 2.87 -7.09
C GLY A 300 -10.08 3.45 -7.96
N ILE A 301 -9.48 4.54 -7.49
CA ILE A 301 -8.44 5.29 -8.20
C ILE A 301 -7.11 4.53 -8.31
N TRP A 302 -6.85 3.57 -7.41
CA TRP A 302 -5.61 2.82 -7.32
C TRP A 302 -5.48 1.73 -8.36
N TYR A 303 -6.59 1.22 -8.90
CA TYR A 303 -6.57 0.10 -9.83
C TYR A 303 -5.68 0.36 -11.05
N THR A 304 -5.78 1.57 -11.63
CA THR A 304 -5.03 1.91 -12.84
C THR A 304 -3.55 2.05 -12.53
N SER A 305 -3.18 2.75 -11.46
CA SER A 305 -1.77 2.92 -11.10
C SER A 305 -1.15 1.58 -10.71
N ALA A 306 -1.83 0.77 -9.91
CA ALA A 306 -1.33 -0.55 -9.48
C ALA A 306 -1.01 -1.50 -10.65
N ILE A 307 -1.83 -1.52 -11.72
CA ILE A 307 -1.53 -2.30 -12.93
C ILE A 307 -0.23 -1.84 -13.59
N TRP A 308 0.00 -0.54 -13.73
CA TRP A 308 1.22 -0.03 -14.35
C TRP A 308 2.46 -0.36 -13.53
N TYR A 309 2.38 -0.22 -12.20
CA TYR A 309 3.46 -0.63 -11.29
C TYR A 309 3.72 -2.15 -11.39
N PHE A 310 2.67 -2.97 -11.43
CA PHE A 310 2.81 -4.41 -11.64
C PHE A 310 3.46 -4.73 -12.99
N LEU A 311 3.02 -4.12 -14.09
CA LEU A 311 3.58 -4.35 -15.43
C LEU A 311 5.06 -3.95 -15.50
N MET A 312 5.45 -2.85 -14.85
CA MET A 312 6.83 -2.44 -14.70
C MET A 312 7.64 -3.56 -14.01
N TRP A 313 7.23 -3.98 -12.81
CA TRP A 313 7.95 -5.02 -12.08
C TRP A 313 7.92 -6.39 -12.76
N PHE A 314 6.85 -6.72 -13.47
CA PHE A 314 6.74 -7.93 -14.26
C PHE A 314 7.74 -7.95 -15.41
N ALA A 315 7.93 -6.82 -16.12
CA ALA A 315 8.96 -6.69 -17.13
C ALA A 315 10.36 -6.91 -16.54
N LEU A 316 10.65 -6.36 -15.35
CA LEU A 316 11.90 -6.61 -14.64
C LEU A 316 12.06 -8.08 -14.21
N ALA A 317 10.99 -8.74 -13.77
CA ALA A 317 11.02 -10.14 -13.41
C ALA A 317 11.36 -11.05 -14.60
N ILE A 318 10.90 -10.73 -15.81
CA ILE A 318 11.31 -11.43 -17.04
C ILE A 318 12.82 -11.32 -17.23
N VAL A 319 13.40 -10.13 -17.04
CA VAL A 319 14.85 -9.91 -17.10
C VAL A 319 15.56 -10.74 -16.04
N PHE A 320 15.07 -10.77 -14.80
CA PHE A 320 15.64 -11.61 -13.74
C PHE A 320 15.64 -13.10 -14.08
N VAL A 321 14.56 -13.63 -14.65
CA VAL A 321 14.51 -15.04 -15.07
C VAL A 321 15.52 -15.32 -16.18
N LEU A 322 15.60 -14.47 -17.20
CA LEU A 322 16.53 -14.66 -18.33
C LEU A 322 17.99 -14.53 -17.91
N LEU A 323 18.31 -13.54 -17.06
CA LEU A 323 19.64 -13.38 -16.49
C LEU A 323 19.99 -14.52 -15.52
N GLY A 324 19.03 -15.00 -14.73
CA GLY A 324 19.20 -16.15 -13.86
C GLY A 324 19.59 -17.41 -14.64
N ILE A 325 18.97 -17.65 -15.79
CA ILE A 325 19.34 -18.74 -16.71
C ILE A 325 20.74 -18.50 -17.30
N TYR A 326 21.05 -17.26 -17.70
CA TYR A 326 22.33 -16.90 -18.31
C TYR A 326 23.53 -17.00 -17.36
N PHE A 327 23.33 -16.71 -16.07
CA PHE A 327 24.40 -16.83 -15.07
C PHE A 327 24.50 -18.24 -14.46
N TRP A 328 23.55 -19.12 -14.78
CA TRP A 328 23.50 -20.44 -14.18
C TRP A 328 24.70 -21.30 -14.59
N GLN A 329 25.47 -21.77 -13.61
CA GLN A 329 26.64 -22.60 -13.85
C GLN A 329 26.25 -24.06 -14.14
N ARG A 330 26.88 -24.65 -15.15
CA ARG A 330 26.86 -26.09 -15.42
C ARG A 330 28.28 -26.63 -15.31
N GLY A 331 28.48 -27.71 -14.55
CA GLY A 331 29.79 -28.27 -14.23
C GLY A 331 30.44 -27.67 -12.97
N THR A 332 31.62 -28.19 -12.62
CA THR A 332 32.25 -27.96 -11.31
C THR A 332 33.16 -26.75 -11.21
N ASP A 333 33.65 -26.17 -12.31
CA ASP A 333 34.66 -25.11 -12.24
C ASP A 333 34.47 -24.00 -13.27
N ARG A 334 33.94 -22.87 -12.82
CA ARG A 334 34.12 -21.57 -13.49
C ARG A 334 34.42 -20.51 -12.45
N GLN A 335 35.61 -19.90 -12.57
CA GLN A 335 35.97 -18.71 -11.78
C GLN A 335 34.98 -17.58 -12.05
N TRP A 336 34.68 -16.75 -11.05
CA TRP A 336 33.72 -15.65 -11.16
C TRP A 336 34.00 -14.71 -12.35
N LYS A 337 35.29 -14.49 -12.68
CA LYS A 337 35.72 -13.66 -13.83
C LYS A 337 35.26 -14.21 -15.19
N GLN A 338 35.07 -15.53 -15.31
CA GLN A 338 34.57 -16.17 -16.53
C GLN A 338 33.04 -16.08 -16.67
N LYS A 339 32.32 -15.55 -15.66
CA LYS A 339 30.86 -15.28 -15.74
C LYS A 339 30.52 -14.02 -16.53
N LEU A 340 31.46 -13.09 -16.65
CA LEU A 340 31.25 -11.77 -17.29
C LEU A 340 31.59 -11.75 -18.79
N THR A 341 32.15 -12.83 -19.33
CA THR A 341 32.46 -12.91 -20.76
C THR A 341 31.23 -13.39 -21.53
N PHE A 342 30.75 -12.57 -22.47
CA PHE A 342 29.58 -12.84 -23.34
C PHE A 342 29.74 -14.01 -24.34
N ARG A 343 30.69 -14.92 -24.10
CA ARG A 343 31.05 -16.03 -25.00
C ARG A 343 30.19 -17.27 -24.81
N ASP A 344 29.36 -17.32 -23.78
CA ASP A 344 28.57 -18.51 -23.46
C ASP A 344 27.28 -18.63 -24.27
N LYS A 345 27.05 -19.83 -24.82
CA LYS A 345 25.87 -20.22 -25.60
C LYS A 345 24.64 -20.55 -24.73
N GLN A 346 24.60 -20.10 -23.48
CA GLN A 346 23.52 -20.48 -22.55
C GLN A 346 22.17 -19.86 -22.91
N LEU A 347 22.18 -18.64 -23.45
CA LEU A 347 20.99 -17.93 -23.92
C LEU A 347 21.05 -17.76 -25.44
N SER A 348 19.96 -18.12 -26.14
CA SER A 348 19.83 -17.91 -27.58
C SER A 348 19.76 -16.42 -27.92
N LEU A 349 19.95 -16.06 -29.20
CA LEU A 349 19.77 -14.68 -29.67
C LEU A 349 18.37 -14.16 -29.32
N GLY A 350 17.34 -15.01 -29.47
CA GLY A 350 15.97 -14.69 -29.08
C GLY A 350 15.86 -14.32 -27.60
N GLY A 351 16.44 -15.12 -26.69
CA GLY A 351 16.42 -14.79 -25.26
C GLY A 351 17.14 -13.48 -24.92
N LYS A 352 18.26 -13.19 -25.59
CA LYS A 352 18.98 -11.91 -25.42
C LYS A 352 18.12 -10.72 -25.87
N LEU A 353 17.47 -10.84 -27.03
CA LEU A 353 16.55 -9.83 -27.55
C LEU A 353 15.33 -9.65 -26.64
N THR A 354 14.74 -10.73 -26.14
CA THR A 354 13.63 -10.67 -25.17
C THR A 354 14.05 -9.96 -23.89
N SER A 355 15.25 -10.23 -23.36
CA SER A 355 15.76 -9.53 -22.18
C SER A 355 15.96 -8.03 -22.44
N LEU A 356 16.48 -7.67 -23.61
CA LEU A 356 16.67 -6.26 -23.99
C LEU A 356 15.31 -5.54 -24.14
N LEU A 357 14.36 -6.17 -24.82
CA LEU A 357 13.00 -5.63 -24.99
C LEU A 357 12.28 -5.48 -23.65
N ALA A 358 12.37 -6.47 -22.76
CA ALA A 358 11.78 -6.38 -21.43
C ALA A 358 12.40 -5.25 -20.59
N LEU A 359 13.71 -5.03 -20.71
CA LEU A 359 14.40 -3.91 -20.07
C LEU A 359 13.95 -2.54 -20.63
N ILE A 360 13.77 -2.44 -21.96
CA ILE A 360 13.24 -1.23 -22.60
C ILE A 360 11.81 -0.96 -22.11
N VAL A 361 10.95 -1.99 -22.06
CA VAL A 361 9.58 -1.87 -21.53
C VAL A 361 9.60 -1.44 -20.08
N PHE A 362 10.49 -1.99 -19.24
CA PHE A 362 10.65 -1.58 -17.84
C PHE A 362 10.91 -0.07 -17.73
N PHE A 363 11.93 0.45 -18.42
CA PHE A 363 12.26 1.88 -18.35
C PHE A 363 11.19 2.77 -18.99
N MET A 364 10.53 2.31 -20.05
CA MET A 364 9.44 3.06 -20.68
C MET A 364 8.22 3.19 -19.75
N VAL A 365 7.83 2.10 -19.09
CA VAL A 365 6.73 2.12 -18.10
C VAL A 365 7.15 2.92 -16.86
N GLN A 366 8.39 2.77 -16.40
CA GLN A 366 8.92 3.54 -15.27
C GLN A 366 8.85 5.05 -15.56
N SER A 367 9.30 5.50 -16.74
CA SER A 367 9.22 6.90 -17.17
C SER A 367 7.78 7.40 -17.29
N PHE A 368 6.87 6.56 -17.78
CA PHE A 368 5.45 6.89 -17.83
C PHE A 368 4.85 7.08 -16.44
N ILE A 369 5.17 6.20 -15.48
CA ILE A 369 4.71 6.32 -14.09
C ILE A 369 5.21 7.62 -13.46
N ILE A 370 6.51 7.92 -13.57
CA ILE A 370 7.11 9.15 -13.03
C ILE A 370 6.37 10.37 -13.58
N LYS A 371 6.17 10.43 -14.91
CA LYS A 371 5.43 11.53 -15.53
C LYS A 371 3.98 11.65 -15.01
N GLN A 372 3.29 10.53 -14.76
CA GLN A 372 1.92 10.57 -14.24
C GLN A 372 1.86 11.00 -12.77
N VAL A 373 2.86 10.66 -11.97
CA VAL A 373 3.00 11.14 -10.59
C VAL A 373 3.31 12.63 -10.59
N ASP A 374 4.28 13.08 -11.39
CA ASP A 374 4.66 14.50 -11.46
C ASP A 374 3.49 15.38 -11.93
N VAL A 375 2.75 14.95 -12.96
CA VAL A 375 1.56 15.67 -13.46
C VAL A 375 0.46 15.80 -12.40
N SER A 376 0.41 14.87 -11.45
CA SER A 376 -0.59 14.89 -10.38
C SER A 376 -0.21 15.78 -9.19
N ASP A 377 1.06 16.23 -9.14
CA ASP A 377 1.66 16.93 -7.99
C ASP A 377 1.35 16.21 -6.66
N SER A 378 1.29 14.88 -6.70
CA SER A 378 0.81 14.05 -5.59
C SER A 378 1.92 13.54 -4.69
N PHE A 379 3.19 13.82 -5.02
CA PHE A 379 4.34 13.33 -4.29
C PHE A 379 5.33 14.46 -4.06
N GLN A 380 5.75 14.58 -2.81
CA GLN A 380 6.80 15.49 -2.36
C GLN A 380 7.54 14.77 -1.23
N LEU A 381 8.86 14.93 -1.17
CA LEU A 381 9.66 14.27 -0.14
C LEU A 381 9.26 14.80 1.25
N HIS A 382 9.37 13.96 2.28
CA HIS A 382 9.06 14.35 3.64
C HIS A 382 9.90 15.56 4.08
N SER A 383 11.19 15.59 3.74
CA SER A 383 12.06 16.73 4.01
C SER A 383 11.61 18.01 3.30
N GLU A 384 11.16 17.91 2.05
CA GLU A 384 10.65 19.05 1.28
C GLU A 384 9.35 19.59 1.90
N LYS A 385 8.46 18.72 2.37
CA LYS A 385 7.25 19.10 3.11
C LYS A 385 7.57 19.81 4.41
N GLU A 386 8.53 19.30 5.17
CA GLU A 386 8.96 19.94 6.41
C GLU A 386 9.57 21.32 6.16
N GLU A 387 10.37 21.46 5.10
CA GLU A 387 10.90 22.75 4.64
C GLU A 387 9.78 23.72 4.24
N GLU A 388 8.79 23.25 3.48
CA GLU A 388 7.66 24.05 3.04
C GLU A 388 6.79 24.52 4.22
N GLN A 389 6.48 23.62 5.17
CA GLN A 389 5.75 23.95 6.40
C GLN A 389 6.53 24.94 7.28
N ALA A 390 7.85 24.79 7.36
CA ALA A 390 8.69 25.73 8.09
C ALA A 390 8.75 27.10 7.40
N ALA A 391 8.81 27.13 6.06
CA ALA A 391 8.75 28.35 5.29
C ALA A 391 7.41 29.06 5.46
N TYR A 392 6.29 28.32 5.46
CA TYR A 392 4.95 28.83 5.77
C TYR A 392 4.93 29.58 7.10
N GLU A 393 5.39 28.92 8.17
CA GLU A 393 5.37 29.50 9.52
C GLU A 393 6.26 30.75 9.62
N LYS A 394 7.44 30.74 8.98
CA LYS A 394 8.36 31.88 8.98
C LYS A 394 7.81 33.07 8.18
N GLN A 395 7.29 32.82 6.99
CA GLN A 395 6.84 33.87 6.06
C GLN A 395 5.46 34.41 6.43
N TYR A 396 4.54 33.53 6.83
CA TYR A 396 3.13 33.84 7.04
C TYR A 396 2.68 33.78 8.49
N GLY A 397 3.58 33.48 9.45
CA GLY A 397 3.27 33.45 10.88
C GLY A 397 2.66 34.77 11.41
N TYR A 398 2.94 35.90 10.78
CA TYR A 398 2.32 37.19 11.13
C TYR A 398 0.78 37.21 10.88
N LEU A 399 0.27 36.38 9.96
CA LEU A 399 -1.16 36.27 9.67
C LEU A 399 -1.95 35.71 10.86
N LYS A 400 -1.31 34.95 11.76
CA LYS A 400 -1.92 34.42 12.98
C LYS A 400 -2.55 35.50 13.86
N TYR A 401 -1.99 36.72 13.82
CA TYR A 401 -2.45 37.87 14.60
C TYR A 401 -3.11 38.96 13.74
N LYS A 402 -3.18 38.76 12.43
CA LYS A 402 -3.83 39.69 11.50
C LYS A 402 -5.34 39.40 11.48
N ALA A 403 -6.14 40.44 11.61
CA ALA A 403 -7.60 40.31 11.50
C ALA A 403 -7.98 39.81 10.10
N GLN A 404 -8.82 38.77 10.07
CA GLN A 404 -9.40 38.20 8.85
C GLN A 404 -10.90 38.00 9.07
N PRO A 405 -11.71 38.16 8.01
CA PRO A 405 -13.14 37.94 8.13
C PRO A 405 -13.41 36.44 8.23
N LYS A 406 -14.57 36.10 8.78
CA LYS A 406 -15.01 34.71 8.98
C LYS A 406 -16.23 34.38 8.13
N TYR A 407 -16.36 33.13 7.75
CA TYR A 407 -17.56 32.58 7.13
C TYR A 407 -18.77 32.73 8.06
N GLU A 408 -19.86 33.30 7.54
CA GLU A 408 -21.16 33.43 8.24
C GLU A 408 -22.25 32.62 7.53
N HIS A 409 -22.31 32.72 6.20
CA HIS A 409 -23.29 32.03 5.36
C HIS A 409 -22.66 31.56 4.04
N ILE A 410 -23.03 30.37 3.56
CA ILE A 410 -22.53 29.83 2.29
C ILE A 410 -23.68 29.21 1.48
N ASP A 411 -23.93 29.78 0.31
CA ASP A 411 -24.77 29.18 -0.73
C ASP A 411 -23.88 28.56 -1.80
N LEU A 412 -23.78 27.22 -1.77
CA LEU A 412 -22.89 26.44 -2.63
C LEU A 412 -23.70 25.69 -3.70
N VAL A 413 -23.32 25.85 -4.96
CA VAL A 413 -23.73 24.98 -6.07
C VAL A 413 -22.52 24.19 -6.52
N PHE A 414 -22.63 22.86 -6.47
CA PHE A 414 -21.50 21.96 -6.62
C PHE A 414 -21.82 20.81 -7.59
N ASP A 415 -21.09 20.74 -8.70
CA ASP A 415 -21.25 19.70 -9.70
C ASP A 415 -20.09 18.71 -9.64
N PHE A 416 -20.36 17.51 -9.12
CA PHE A 416 -19.42 16.39 -9.12
C PHE A 416 -19.41 15.68 -10.50
N TYR A 417 -18.22 15.43 -11.01
CA TYR A 417 -17.96 14.57 -12.18
C TYR A 417 -17.01 13.43 -11.78
N PRO A 418 -17.50 12.41 -11.03
CA PRO A 418 -16.67 11.34 -10.47
C PRO A 418 -15.80 10.63 -11.51
N LYS A 419 -16.37 10.27 -12.67
CA LYS A 419 -15.66 9.59 -13.77
C LYS A 419 -14.47 10.38 -14.32
N GLN A 420 -14.53 11.71 -14.27
CA GLN A 420 -13.48 12.61 -14.75
C GLN A 420 -12.55 13.07 -13.62
N ARG A 421 -12.78 12.60 -12.39
CA ARG A 421 -12.13 13.09 -11.16
C ARG A 421 -12.12 14.62 -11.08
N LYS A 422 -13.26 15.24 -11.38
CA LYS A 422 -13.44 16.68 -11.49
C LYS A 422 -14.65 17.16 -10.72
N ALA A 423 -14.59 18.37 -10.18
CA ALA A 423 -15.71 19.10 -9.62
C ALA A 423 -15.70 20.54 -10.12
N ILE A 424 -16.87 21.08 -10.46
CA ILE A 424 -17.06 22.49 -10.82
C ILE A 424 -18.04 23.06 -9.82
N TYR A 425 -17.72 24.21 -9.23
CA TYR A 425 -18.57 24.77 -8.19
C TYR A 425 -18.54 26.28 -8.17
N SER A 426 -19.64 26.84 -7.70
CA SER A 426 -19.79 28.26 -7.40
C SER A 426 -20.34 28.45 -6.02
N ALA A 427 -19.79 29.39 -5.27
CA ALA A 427 -20.22 29.71 -3.92
C ALA A 427 -20.52 31.20 -3.81
N GLN A 428 -21.67 31.53 -3.23
CA GLN A 428 -21.97 32.86 -2.72
C GLN A 428 -21.78 32.84 -1.20
N ILE A 429 -20.83 33.62 -0.72
CA ILE A 429 -20.31 33.53 0.64
C ILE A 429 -20.54 34.87 1.33
N SER A 430 -21.28 34.88 2.45
CA SER A 430 -21.30 36.01 3.38
C SER A 430 -20.13 35.89 4.34
N LEU A 431 -19.24 36.89 4.32
CA LEU A 431 -18.15 37.03 5.27
C LEU A 431 -18.43 38.17 6.25
N ILE A 432 -18.12 37.95 7.53
CA ILE A 432 -18.28 38.93 8.61
C ILE A 432 -16.95 39.22 9.30
N ASN A 433 -16.71 40.49 9.65
CA ASN A 433 -15.52 40.90 10.39
C ASN A 433 -15.83 40.93 11.88
N ASN A 434 -15.66 39.80 12.57
CA ASN A 434 -15.85 39.69 14.02
C ASN A 434 -14.68 40.28 14.84
N SER A 435 -13.73 40.95 14.18
CA SER A 435 -12.58 41.56 14.85
C SER A 435 -12.84 43.03 15.15
N LYS A 436 -12.12 43.58 16.14
CA LYS A 436 -12.17 45.01 16.48
C LYS A 436 -11.37 45.90 15.52
N LYS A 437 -10.72 45.32 14.49
CA LYS A 437 -9.85 46.03 13.55
C LYS A 437 -10.46 46.00 12.15
N PRO A 438 -10.26 47.05 11.33
CA PRO A 438 -10.67 47.01 9.94
C PRO A 438 -9.83 46.01 9.16
N VAL A 439 -10.43 45.34 8.18
CA VAL A 439 -9.75 44.42 7.26
C VAL A 439 -9.75 44.99 5.85
N ASP A 440 -8.59 45.01 5.20
CA ASP A 440 -8.43 45.51 3.83
C ASP A 440 -7.96 44.45 2.84
N THR A 441 -7.48 43.31 3.33
CA THR A 441 -6.88 42.23 2.54
C THR A 441 -7.45 40.90 2.98
N LEU A 442 -7.89 40.11 2.02
CA LEU A 442 -8.36 38.74 2.20
C LEU A 442 -7.24 37.78 1.80
N PHE A 443 -6.69 37.03 2.76
CA PHE A 443 -5.72 35.97 2.49
C PHE A 443 -6.46 34.64 2.37
N CYS A 444 -6.26 33.95 1.25
CA CYS A 444 -6.94 32.69 0.94
C CYS A 444 -5.89 31.59 0.77
N ASN A 445 -5.90 30.59 1.66
CA ASN A 445 -5.17 29.35 1.44
C ASN A 445 -6.04 28.43 0.58
N TYR A 446 -5.50 27.88 -0.50
CA TYR A 446 -6.21 26.96 -1.37
C TYR A 446 -5.46 25.63 -1.47
N LYS A 447 -5.97 24.70 -2.28
CA LYS A 447 -5.30 23.44 -2.62
C LYS A 447 -4.76 23.58 -4.04
N SER A 448 -3.54 23.13 -4.32
CA SER A 448 -2.93 23.14 -5.67
C SER A 448 -3.82 22.52 -6.76
N SER A 449 -4.66 21.53 -6.41
CA SER A 449 -5.64 20.90 -7.31
C SER A 449 -6.88 21.76 -7.65
N VAL A 450 -7.02 22.93 -7.04
CA VAL A 450 -8.13 23.88 -7.25
C VAL A 450 -7.67 25.06 -8.11
N SER A 451 -8.36 25.28 -9.21
CA SER A 451 -8.23 26.48 -10.04
C SER A 451 -9.38 27.44 -9.77
N ILE A 452 -9.07 28.61 -9.22
CA ILE A 452 -10.03 29.69 -8.99
C ILE A 452 -10.20 30.48 -10.29
N GLY A 453 -11.37 30.36 -10.92
CA GLY A 453 -11.66 31.05 -12.17
C GLY A 453 -12.13 32.51 -11.97
N GLN A 454 -12.86 32.77 -10.89
CA GLN A 454 -13.40 34.10 -10.60
C GLN A 454 -13.62 34.28 -9.10
N LEU A 455 -13.23 35.44 -8.56
CA LEU A 455 -13.58 35.90 -7.22
C LEU A 455 -14.02 37.37 -7.29
N GLN A 456 -15.25 37.64 -6.87
CA GLN A 456 -15.81 38.99 -6.78
C GLN A 456 -16.22 39.30 -5.35
N VAL A 457 -16.10 40.56 -4.94
CA VAL A 457 -16.58 41.06 -3.65
C VAL A 457 -17.63 42.13 -3.93
N ASN A 458 -18.85 41.92 -3.44
CA ASN A 458 -20.02 42.78 -3.67
C ASN A 458 -20.23 43.09 -5.16
N GLY A 459 -20.11 42.06 -6.01
CA GLY A 459 -20.25 42.17 -7.47
C GLY A 459 -19.10 42.89 -8.20
N LYS A 460 -18.01 43.27 -7.50
CA LYS A 460 -16.83 43.90 -8.10
C LYS A 460 -15.66 42.92 -8.16
N ASN A 461 -14.94 42.95 -9.27
CA ASN A 461 -13.67 42.23 -9.38
C ASN A 461 -12.68 42.74 -8.33
N VAL A 462 -11.94 41.80 -7.76
CA VAL A 462 -10.98 42.09 -6.68
C VAL A 462 -9.57 42.05 -7.25
N LYS A 463 -8.73 43.01 -6.86
CA LYS A 463 -7.33 43.03 -7.30
C LYS A 463 -6.55 41.97 -6.54
N VAL A 464 -5.85 41.10 -7.26
CA VAL A 464 -4.84 40.18 -6.69
C VAL A 464 -3.61 41.01 -6.31
N LEU A 465 -3.21 40.94 -5.04
CA LEU A 465 -1.99 41.59 -4.55
C LEU A 465 -0.76 40.73 -4.85
N PHE A 466 -0.83 39.45 -4.53
CA PHE A 466 0.18 38.46 -4.87
C PHE A 466 -0.44 37.04 -4.87
N VAL A 467 0.26 36.13 -5.54
CA VAL A 467 0.04 34.69 -5.54
C VAL A 467 1.34 34.04 -5.11
N ASP A 468 1.28 33.22 -4.07
CA ASP A 468 2.38 32.35 -3.66
C ASP A 468 1.97 30.90 -3.97
N GLU A 469 2.39 30.43 -5.15
CA GLU A 469 2.09 29.07 -5.64
C GLU A 469 2.78 27.99 -4.81
N LYS A 470 3.93 28.29 -4.20
CA LYS A 470 4.66 27.32 -3.37
C LYS A 470 4.01 27.09 -2.01
N GLN A 471 3.20 28.03 -1.55
CA GLN A 471 2.55 27.99 -0.25
C GLN A 471 1.04 27.84 -0.38
N ASP A 472 0.52 27.73 -1.61
CA ASP A 472 -0.90 27.79 -1.96
C ASP A 472 -1.65 28.95 -1.27
N ILE A 473 -1.13 30.17 -1.39
CA ILE A 473 -1.76 31.39 -0.84
C ILE A 473 -2.03 32.42 -1.93
N ILE A 474 -3.23 33.01 -1.93
CA ILE A 474 -3.55 34.19 -2.74
C ILE A 474 -4.06 35.30 -1.83
N ALA A 475 -3.52 36.52 -2.00
CA ALA A 475 -3.99 37.70 -1.30
C ALA A 475 -4.81 38.61 -2.22
N TYR A 476 -6.04 38.92 -1.82
CA TYR A 476 -6.95 39.80 -2.55
C TYR A 476 -7.16 41.12 -1.80
N GLN A 477 -7.03 42.24 -2.50
CA GLN A 477 -7.30 43.56 -1.94
C GLN A 477 -8.80 43.87 -1.95
N LEU A 478 -9.42 44.00 -0.78
CA LEU A 478 -10.84 44.33 -0.69
C LEU A 478 -11.12 45.72 -1.30
N PRO A 479 -12.18 45.87 -2.12
CA PRO A 479 -12.51 47.15 -2.76
C PRO A 479 -12.80 48.28 -1.75
N LYS A 480 -13.30 47.91 -0.56
CA LYS A 480 -13.52 48.81 0.56
C LYS A 480 -13.04 48.12 1.83
N LYS A 481 -12.33 48.87 2.69
CA LYS A 481 -11.94 48.37 4.01
C LYS A 481 -13.19 47.99 4.80
N MET A 482 -13.20 46.76 5.29
CA MET A 482 -14.28 46.16 6.04
C MET A 482 -14.16 46.59 7.50
N ALA A 483 -15.07 47.44 7.97
CA ALA A 483 -15.12 47.86 9.37
C ALA A 483 -15.47 46.65 10.28
N PRO A 484 -15.23 46.75 11.61
CA PRO A 484 -15.76 45.78 12.57
C PRO A 484 -17.27 45.56 12.36
N GLU A 485 -17.72 44.31 12.48
CA GLU A 485 -19.12 43.86 12.27
C GLU A 485 -19.69 44.07 10.86
N ALA A 486 -18.91 44.63 9.93
CA ALA A 486 -19.33 44.76 8.55
C ALA A 486 -19.43 43.38 7.88
N ARG A 487 -20.31 43.28 6.88
CA ARG A 487 -20.48 42.09 6.04
C ARG A 487 -20.13 42.40 4.60
N ILE A 488 -19.55 41.41 3.92
CA ILE A 488 -19.31 41.45 2.48
C ILE A 488 -19.81 40.14 1.86
N LEU A 489 -20.24 40.22 0.61
CA LEU A 489 -20.65 39.07 -0.18
C LEU A 489 -19.54 38.74 -1.16
N VAL A 490 -19.12 37.48 -1.19
CA VAL A 490 -18.07 36.97 -2.08
C VAL A 490 -18.67 35.95 -3.03
N ASP A 491 -18.56 36.21 -4.32
CA ASP A 491 -18.94 35.25 -5.36
C ASP A 491 -17.68 34.55 -5.87
N LEU A 492 -17.57 33.26 -5.62
CA LEU A 492 -16.46 32.40 -6.02
C LEU A 492 -16.91 31.42 -7.10
N LYS A 493 -16.12 31.27 -8.16
CA LYS A 493 -16.23 30.17 -9.12
C LYS A 493 -14.89 29.46 -9.23
N ALA A 494 -14.90 28.15 -9.04
CA ALA A 494 -13.68 27.36 -9.08
C ALA A 494 -13.94 25.95 -9.64
N THR A 495 -12.85 25.32 -10.05
CA THR A 495 -12.83 23.95 -10.56
C THR A 495 -11.73 23.19 -9.83
N LYS A 496 -12.08 22.02 -9.28
CA LYS A 496 -11.10 21.07 -8.75
C LYS A 496 -10.98 19.89 -9.72
N ALA A 497 -9.77 19.47 -10.05
CA ALA A 497 -9.58 18.30 -10.90
C ALA A 497 -8.30 17.56 -10.56
N TYR A 498 -8.38 16.25 -10.44
CA TYR A 498 -7.22 15.39 -10.31
C TYR A 498 -6.81 14.82 -11.66
N LYS A 499 -5.50 14.78 -11.91
CA LYS A 499 -4.87 14.18 -13.09
C LYS A 499 -3.78 13.23 -12.62
N GLY A 500 -3.38 12.31 -13.49
CA GLY A 500 -2.25 11.42 -13.22
C GLY A 500 -2.49 10.38 -12.11
N PHE A 501 -1.40 9.84 -11.57
CA PHE A 501 -1.41 8.81 -10.54
C PHE A 501 -1.03 9.41 -9.20
N THR A 502 -1.80 9.09 -8.17
CA THR A 502 -1.41 9.36 -6.78
C THR A 502 -0.56 8.22 -6.22
N GLN A 503 0.30 8.52 -5.24
CA GLN A 503 1.05 7.52 -4.47
C GLN A 503 0.33 7.20 -3.14
N SER A 504 0.45 5.96 -2.66
CA SER A 504 -0.09 5.56 -1.35
C SER A 504 0.55 6.36 -0.22
N GLY A 505 -0.20 6.63 0.85
CA GLY A 505 0.34 7.02 2.16
C GLY A 505 -0.16 8.35 2.72
N GLU A 506 -0.24 9.41 1.93
CA GLU A 506 -0.41 10.75 2.50
C GLU A 506 -1.76 11.41 2.21
N GLU A 507 -2.25 11.36 0.97
CA GLU A 507 -3.60 11.82 0.64
C GLU A 507 -4.25 10.94 -0.44
N PRO A 508 -5.21 10.06 -0.10
CA PRO A 508 -5.87 9.18 -1.06
C PRO A 508 -6.82 9.93 -2.03
N GLN A 509 -6.86 11.27 -1.99
CA GLN A 509 -7.72 12.12 -2.82
C GLN A 509 -9.20 11.67 -2.76
N ALA A 510 -9.65 11.33 -1.54
CA ALA A 510 -10.96 10.74 -1.26
C ALA A 510 -12.12 11.72 -1.52
N ASP A 511 -11.85 13.01 -1.62
CA ASP A 511 -12.81 14.07 -1.91
C ASP A 511 -13.38 13.98 -3.33
N ILE A 512 -12.65 13.38 -4.29
CA ILE A 512 -13.16 13.07 -5.63
C ILE A 512 -12.70 11.67 -6.10
N MET A 513 -13.50 10.66 -5.77
CA MET A 513 -13.34 9.27 -6.20
C MET A 513 -14.30 8.90 -7.34
N TYR A 514 -14.11 7.73 -7.95
CA TYR A 514 -15.07 7.20 -8.95
C TYR A 514 -16.40 6.80 -8.33
N ASN A 515 -16.37 6.31 -7.09
CA ASN A 515 -17.52 6.01 -6.24
C ASN A 515 -17.12 6.26 -4.78
N GLY A 516 -18.02 6.79 -3.97
CA GLY A 516 -17.75 7.06 -2.55
C GLY A 516 -16.89 8.29 -2.30
N SER A 517 -16.96 9.30 -3.17
CA SER A 517 -16.34 10.60 -2.90
C SER A 517 -16.81 11.11 -1.54
N PHE A 518 -15.88 11.54 -0.70
CA PHE A 518 -16.16 12.13 0.60
C PHE A 518 -15.03 13.11 0.96
N GLY A 519 -15.35 14.39 0.96
CA GLY A 519 -14.37 15.46 1.16
C GLY A 519 -14.89 16.52 2.11
N ASN A 520 -13.99 17.07 2.93
CA ASN A 520 -14.32 18.24 3.71
C ASN A 520 -14.51 19.46 2.80
N ILE A 521 -15.36 20.41 3.17
CA ILE A 521 -15.58 21.64 2.41
C ILE A 521 -14.29 22.45 2.21
N HIS A 522 -13.34 22.36 3.14
CA HIS A 522 -12.01 22.97 3.07
C HIS A 522 -11.11 22.37 1.99
N GLU A 523 -11.50 21.23 1.39
CA GLU A 523 -10.86 20.69 0.19
C GLU A 523 -11.26 21.44 -1.09
N PHE A 524 -12.29 22.29 -1.02
CA PHE A 524 -12.85 23.04 -2.15
C PHE A 524 -12.83 24.55 -1.90
N LEU A 525 -13.30 25.00 -0.74
CA LEU A 525 -13.29 26.43 -0.39
C LEU A 525 -11.97 26.82 0.26
N PRO A 526 -11.48 28.06 0.04
CA PRO A 526 -10.25 28.51 0.63
C PRO A 526 -10.38 28.71 2.14
N VAL A 527 -9.33 28.35 2.88
CA VAL A 527 -9.20 28.66 4.30
C VAL A 527 -8.71 30.10 4.45
N LEU A 528 -9.49 30.94 5.13
CA LEU A 528 -9.17 32.36 5.23
C LEU A 528 -8.14 32.65 6.33
N GLY A 529 -7.12 33.42 5.98
CA GLY A 529 -6.10 33.86 6.91
C GLY A 529 -4.96 32.88 7.11
N TYR A 530 -4.64 32.60 8.37
CA TYR A 530 -3.59 31.65 8.74
C TYR A 530 -4.18 30.27 8.96
N ASP A 531 -3.58 29.24 8.35
CA ASP A 531 -3.97 27.84 8.48
C ASP A 531 -2.96 27.11 9.38
N PRO A 532 -3.31 26.82 10.65
CA PRO A 532 -2.45 26.06 11.55
C PRO A 532 -2.15 24.63 11.06
N LYS A 533 -2.91 24.09 10.10
CA LYS A 533 -2.63 22.76 9.55
C LYS A 533 -1.35 22.72 8.71
N LYS A 534 -0.88 23.87 8.22
CA LYS A 534 0.38 24.03 7.50
C LYS A 534 1.60 24.25 8.42
N GLU A 535 1.42 24.31 9.74
CA GLU A 535 2.55 24.42 10.69
C GLU A 535 3.35 23.12 10.80
N LEU A 536 4.67 23.24 10.91
CA LEU A 536 5.56 22.11 11.18
C LEU A 536 5.38 21.63 12.63
N LYS A 537 4.86 20.41 12.82
CA LYS A 537 4.45 19.92 14.14
C LYS A 537 5.56 19.19 14.91
N GLU A 538 6.50 18.56 14.23
CA GLU A 538 7.49 17.70 14.86
C GLU A 538 8.69 18.50 15.38
N ASN A 539 8.95 18.39 16.69
CA ASN A 539 9.93 19.22 17.38
C ASN A 539 11.37 18.97 16.93
N ARG A 540 11.69 17.74 16.50
CA ARG A 540 13.01 17.43 15.93
C ARG A 540 13.23 18.22 14.64
N SER A 541 12.30 18.10 13.70
CA SER A 541 12.33 18.82 12.42
C SER A 541 12.28 20.34 12.63
N ARG A 542 11.56 20.83 13.64
CA ARG A 542 11.59 22.26 14.00
C ARG A 542 12.99 22.74 14.39
N LEU A 543 13.75 21.95 15.16
CA LEU A 543 15.14 22.32 15.48
C LEU A 543 16.00 22.38 14.23
N ASP A 544 15.89 21.38 13.36
CA ASP A 544 16.64 21.32 12.09
C ASP A 544 16.31 22.53 11.19
N GLN A 545 15.05 22.98 11.24
CA GLN A 545 14.54 24.16 10.53
C GLN A 545 14.73 25.49 11.28
N ASN A 546 15.45 25.52 12.41
CA ASN A 546 15.66 26.71 13.25
C ASN A 546 14.36 27.38 13.74
N LEU A 547 13.33 26.58 14.03
CA LEU A 547 12.06 27.00 14.61
C LEU A 547 12.03 26.73 16.12
N PRO A 548 11.32 27.56 16.90
CA PRO A 548 11.18 27.35 18.33
C PRO A 548 10.39 26.08 18.61
N LEU A 549 10.81 25.30 19.61
CA LEU A 549 10.13 24.08 20.04
C LEU A 549 8.68 24.36 20.49
N LEU A 550 7.75 23.54 20.03
CA LEU A 550 6.39 23.51 20.53
C LEU A 550 6.37 22.84 21.91
N LYS A 551 6.01 23.61 22.94
CA LYS A 551 5.81 23.09 24.30
C LYS A 551 4.52 22.26 24.43
N SER A 552 3.54 22.53 23.57
CA SER A 552 2.26 21.84 23.51
C SER A 552 1.72 21.93 22.08
N ARG A 553 1.05 20.87 21.62
CA ARG A 553 0.31 20.85 20.34
C ARG A 553 -1.07 21.51 20.45
N MET A 554 -1.50 21.81 21.66
CA MET A 554 -2.72 22.57 21.94
C MET A 554 -2.36 23.92 22.56
N ALA A 555 -3.11 24.96 22.20
CA ALA A 555 -2.97 26.24 22.87
C ALA A 555 -3.28 26.11 24.37
N LYS A 556 -2.72 27.01 25.17
CA LYS A 556 -3.05 27.08 26.60
C LYS A 556 -4.51 27.45 26.74
N THR A 557 -5.16 26.90 27.77
CA THR A 557 -6.54 27.27 28.10
C THR A 557 -6.68 28.75 28.42
N THR A 558 -5.62 29.47 28.78
CA THR A 558 -5.64 30.92 29.04
C THR A 558 -5.42 31.79 27.79
N ASP A 559 -5.18 31.20 26.62
CA ASP A 559 -4.99 31.94 25.37
C ASP A 559 -6.32 32.51 24.85
N ILE A 560 -6.49 33.83 24.99
CA ILE A 560 -7.72 34.54 24.60
C ILE A 560 -7.95 34.49 23.09
N ASN A 561 -6.90 34.49 22.28
CA ASN A 561 -7.05 34.41 20.82
C ASN A 561 -7.57 33.04 20.41
N GLN A 562 -7.03 31.97 21.01
CA GLN A 562 -7.48 30.61 20.69
C GLN A 562 -8.88 30.31 21.22
N ARG A 563 -9.28 30.87 22.38
CA ARG A 563 -10.66 30.74 22.89
C ARG A 563 -11.73 31.29 21.94
N ASN A 564 -11.35 32.23 21.07
CA ASN A 564 -12.24 32.83 20.07
C ASN A 564 -12.20 32.12 18.70
N GLN A 565 -11.47 31.01 18.60
CA GLN A 565 -11.43 30.14 17.42
C GLN A 565 -12.22 28.86 17.66
N ASN A 566 -12.89 28.36 16.62
CA ASN A 566 -13.52 27.06 16.68
C ASN A 566 -12.46 25.98 16.49
N ILE A 567 -12.58 24.85 17.21
CA ILE A 567 -11.65 23.72 17.09
C ILE A 567 -11.63 23.11 15.68
N TYR A 568 -12.71 23.24 14.92
CA TYR A 568 -12.83 22.66 13.59
C TYR A 568 -12.38 23.58 12.45
N ALA A 569 -12.45 24.90 12.65
CA ALA A 569 -12.14 25.90 11.63
C ALA A 569 -11.73 27.23 12.27
N SER A 570 -10.57 27.77 11.87
CA SER A 570 -10.08 29.07 12.33
C SER A 570 -10.87 30.25 11.72
N ASP A 571 -11.44 30.03 10.54
CA ASP A 571 -12.12 30.99 9.68
C ASP A 571 -13.65 30.88 9.68
N GLY A 572 -14.23 29.99 10.48
CA GLY A 572 -15.68 29.83 10.62
C GLY A 572 -16.06 29.38 12.03
N ASN A 573 -16.86 30.18 12.73
CA ASN A 573 -17.34 29.81 14.06
C ASN A 573 -18.53 28.85 13.94
N PHE A 574 -19.67 29.38 13.49
CA PHE A 574 -20.84 28.60 13.13
C PHE A 574 -21.46 29.19 11.87
N VAL A 575 -21.54 28.36 10.84
CA VAL A 575 -21.93 28.79 9.50
C VAL A 575 -23.32 28.25 9.21
N THR A 576 -24.10 29.01 8.47
CA THR A 576 -25.38 28.57 7.89
C THR A 576 -25.23 28.46 6.39
N GLY A 577 -26.15 27.78 5.70
CA GLY A 577 -25.99 27.69 4.26
C GLY A 577 -26.99 26.82 3.55
N LYS A 578 -26.93 26.89 2.22
CA LYS A 578 -27.64 26.02 1.30
C LYS A 578 -26.65 25.35 0.37
N ILE A 579 -26.70 24.03 0.28
CA ILE A 579 -25.78 23.26 -0.56
C ILE A 579 -26.61 22.53 -1.60
N THR A 580 -26.42 22.86 -2.86
CA THR A 580 -26.99 22.14 -4.00
C THR A 580 -25.89 21.35 -4.67
N ILE A 581 -25.98 20.03 -4.61
CA ILE A 581 -25.00 19.13 -5.20
C ILE A 581 -25.63 18.39 -6.38
N SER A 582 -24.92 18.31 -7.50
CA SER A 582 -25.25 17.42 -8.60
C SER A 582 -24.16 16.37 -8.81
N THR A 583 -24.55 15.15 -9.17
CA THR A 583 -23.62 14.05 -9.46
C THR A 583 -24.18 13.13 -10.55
N SER A 584 -23.45 12.06 -10.88
CA SER A 584 -23.88 11.05 -11.87
C SER A 584 -25.23 10.42 -11.49
N ALA A 585 -26.08 10.09 -12.46
CA ALA A 585 -27.43 9.55 -12.19
C ALA A 585 -27.48 8.27 -11.31
N ASN A 586 -26.41 7.47 -11.32
CA ASN A 586 -26.27 6.25 -10.53
C ASN A 586 -25.68 6.49 -9.13
N GLN A 587 -25.38 7.75 -8.79
CA GLN A 587 -24.90 8.14 -7.48
C GLN A 587 -25.90 9.10 -6.83
N VAL A 588 -25.82 9.11 -5.52
CA VAL A 588 -26.63 9.92 -4.65
C VAL A 588 -25.69 10.88 -3.92
N PRO A 589 -25.86 12.20 -4.07
CA PRO A 589 -25.05 13.16 -3.35
C PRO A 589 -25.56 13.29 -1.91
N ILE A 590 -24.66 13.56 -0.97
CA ILE A 590 -24.96 13.79 0.44
C ILE A 590 -24.21 15.04 0.91
N ALA A 591 -24.88 15.86 1.71
CA ALA A 591 -24.31 17.05 2.34
C ALA A 591 -24.90 17.20 3.75
N PRO A 592 -24.29 18.01 4.63
CA PRO A 592 -24.86 18.31 5.93
C PRO A 592 -26.13 19.16 5.82
N GLY A 593 -27.00 19.03 6.82
CA GLY A 593 -28.26 19.76 6.90
C GLY A 593 -29.47 18.92 6.51
N LYS A 594 -30.64 19.56 6.48
CA LYS A 594 -31.90 18.93 6.09
C LYS A 594 -32.02 18.93 4.57
N MET A 595 -32.25 17.76 3.98
CA MET A 595 -32.57 17.64 2.55
C MET A 595 -33.92 18.31 2.28
N ILE A 596 -33.92 19.25 1.33
CA ILE A 596 -35.09 20.07 0.96
C ILE A 596 -35.72 19.55 -0.31
N ARG A 597 -34.89 19.17 -1.27
CA ARG A 597 -35.32 18.80 -2.62
C ARG A 597 -34.35 17.78 -3.22
N GLU A 598 -34.91 16.84 -3.97
CA GLU A 598 -34.19 15.94 -4.87
C GLU A 598 -34.86 15.99 -6.25
N TRP A 599 -34.06 15.99 -7.31
CA TRP A 599 -34.56 15.82 -8.67
C TRP A 599 -33.51 15.17 -9.56
N LYS A 600 -33.95 14.64 -10.71
CA LYS A 600 -33.08 14.10 -11.75
C LYS A 600 -33.29 14.87 -13.03
N GLU A 601 -32.20 15.28 -13.67
CA GLU A 601 -32.24 16.06 -14.90
C GLU A 601 -30.95 15.79 -15.68
N ASN A 602 -31.02 15.73 -17.01
CA ASN A 602 -29.84 15.57 -17.89
C ASN A 602 -28.89 14.41 -17.49
N ASN A 603 -29.48 13.27 -17.08
CA ASN A 603 -28.73 12.10 -16.60
C ASN A 603 -27.84 12.37 -15.36
N ARG A 604 -28.28 13.30 -14.50
CA ARG A 604 -27.63 13.64 -13.24
C ARG A 604 -28.65 13.65 -12.10
N THR A 605 -28.19 13.34 -10.89
CA THR A 605 -28.98 13.42 -9.66
C THR A 605 -28.59 14.70 -8.93
N TYR A 606 -29.60 15.47 -8.52
CA TYR A 606 -29.43 16.73 -7.80
C TYR A 606 -30.09 16.62 -6.43
N ARG A 607 -29.42 17.14 -5.39
CA ARG A 607 -30.02 17.35 -4.08
C ARG A 607 -29.64 18.70 -3.50
N THR A 608 -30.60 19.31 -2.82
CA THR A 608 -30.39 20.54 -2.07
C THR A 608 -30.58 20.27 -0.58
N TYR A 609 -29.60 20.71 0.20
CA TYR A 609 -29.59 20.63 1.66
C TYR A 609 -29.59 22.05 2.25
N SER A 610 -30.30 22.24 3.36
CA SER A 610 -30.27 23.48 4.14
C SER A 610 -29.73 23.25 5.54
N ILE A 611 -28.78 24.09 5.92
CA ILE A 611 -28.22 24.21 7.25
C ILE A 611 -28.79 25.49 7.84
N ALA A 612 -30.05 25.40 8.27
CA ALA A 612 -30.81 26.56 8.76
C ALA A 612 -30.34 27.06 10.14
N LYS A 613 -29.70 26.19 10.93
CA LYS A 613 -29.11 26.54 12.23
C LYS A 613 -27.61 26.65 12.11
N HIS A 614 -27.04 27.64 12.81
CA HIS A 614 -25.61 27.81 12.99
C HIS A 614 -24.94 26.49 13.41
N ALA A 615 -24.12 25.92 12.52
CA ALA A 615 -23.43 24.65 12.71
C ALA A 615 -21.91 24.83 12.60
N PRO A 616 -21.08 24.03 13.31
CA PRO A 616 -19.63 24.09 13.16
C PRO A 616 -19.21 23.93 11.71
N PHE A 617 -18.20 24.70 11.27
CA PHE A 617 -17.73 24.70 9.88
C PHE A 617 -16.79 23.53 9.58
N ASN A 618 -17.33 22.32 9.69
CA ASN A 618 -16.67 21.06 9.40
C ASN A 618 -17.54 20.19 8.47
N TRP A 619 -17.98 20.79 7.37
CA TRP A 619 -18.97 20.18 6.50
C TRP A 619 -18.30 19.21 5.55
N CYS A 620 -18.82 18.00 5.42
CA CYS A 620 -18.33 17.02 4.44
C CYS A 620 -19.35 16.85 3.33
N LEU A 621 -18.87 16.90 2.10
CA LEU A 621 -19.65 16.63 0.90
C LEU A 621 -19.35 15.22 0.42
N GLY A 622 -20.37 14.47 0.04
CA GLY A 622 -20.21 13.09 -0.41
C GLY A 622 -21.03 12.76 -1.66
N SER A 623 -20.58 11.74 -2.39
CA SER A 623 -21.29 11.17 -3.52
C SER A 623 -20.95 9.71 -3.68
N GLY A 624 -21.95 8.83 -3.69
CA GLY A 624 -21.74 7.40 -3.85
C GLY A 624 -22.99 6.66 -4.30
N ASN A 625 -22.79 5.42 -4.72
CA ASN A 625 -23.88 4.49 -5.02
C ASN A 625 -24.40 3.88 -3.71
N TYR A 626 -25.30 4.60 -3.04
CA TYR A 626 -25.90 4.16 -1.79
C TYR A 626 -27.16 3.34 -2.04
N LYS A 627 -27.37 2.28 -1.24
CA LYS A 627 -28.68 1.65 -1.08
C LYS A 627 -29.41 2.32 0.07
N GLU A 628 -30.60 2.84 -0.18
CA GLU A 628 -31.43 3.43 0.86
C GLU A 628 -32.23 2.32 1.56
N TYR A 629 -32.07 2.22 2.88
CA TYR A 629 -32.88 1.36 3.72
C TYR A 629 -33.64 2.24 4.71
N SER A 630 -34.97 2.27 4.59
CA SER A 630 -35.84 2.97 5.53
C SER A 630 -36.54 1.94 6.40
N SER A 631 -36.16 1.83 7.68
CA SER A 631 -36.98 1.11 8.64
C SER A 631 -38.07 2.06 9.15
N LYS A 632 -39.33 1.66 8.96
CA LYS A 632 -40.43 2.28 9.73
C LYS A 632 -40.30 1.76 11.16
N ASN A 633 -40.08 2.69 12.10
CA ASN A 633 -40.07 2.55 13.56
C ASN A 633 -38.75 2.12 14.23
N GLN A 634 -38.13 3.10 14.90
CA GLN A 634 -37.89 3.04 16.35
C GLN A 634 -38.06 4.45 16.89
N GLU A 635 -39.18 4.69 17.59
CA GLU A 635 -39.30 5.83 18.50
C GLU A 635 -38.07 5.84 19.40
N THR A 636 -37.32 6.93 19.34
CA THR A 636 -36.22 7.22 20.25
C THR A 636 -36.77 7.29 21.67
N LYS A 637 -36.71 6.17 22.40
CA LYS A 637 -36.72 6.22 23.86
C LYS A 637 -35.57 7.14 24.27
N LYS A 638 -35.92 8.34 24.73
CA LYS A 638 -34.97 9.28 25.34
C LYS A 638 -34.14 8.53 26.39
N PRO A 639 -32.80 8.67 26.41
CA PRO A 639 -32.02 8.23 27.56
C PRO A 639 -32.48 9.04 28.78
N ARG A 640 -32.77 8.34 29.88
CA ARG A 640 -32.95 8.95 31.21
C ARG A 640 -31.61 9.41 31.75
#